data_AF-A0A0K8PNQ3-F1
#
_entry.id   AF-A0A0K8PNQ3-F1
#
_cell.length_a   1.000
_cell.length_b   1.000
_cell.length_c   1.000
_cell.angle_alpha   90.00
_cell.angle_beta   90.00
_cell.angle_gamma   90.00
#
_symmetry.space_group_name_H-M   'P 1'
#
loop_
_entity.id
_entity.type
_entity.pdbx_description
1 polymer ?
#
loop_
_entity_poly.entity_id
_entity_poly.type
_entity_poly.pdbx_seq_one_letter_code
_entity_poly.pdbx_strand_id
1 'polypeptide(L)'
;MSEPHSKPRHRRSRTALAVGVPLALTAAGTLAYGTDLGVLGSTAQQASAAAPAWAADTADGFASVNSLGQNGTYGGRDGKTVTVKTQADLEKYATATEPYVIVVAGTINMNPVGKEIKVQSDKTIVGAGTSGHIVGGGFFLGQGVHNVIIRNLTIRDSYQGIWNDKDHDFDAVQMDGAHHVWIDHNDLRHMADGLIDVRKDSTNVTVSWNKLSDNNKTFGIGWTKNVKTDITIHHNWIRETEQRNPSTDNASHAHLYNNFLEDAPGTAIKSSYGNYSRGATKMVLENSFFKGVTNPVIKDSGAAVVQRGNSFSGTSGRNESGGTAFDPKAYYRYTLDKAADLPSILKSGAGPRASIGRTAASTKAAAATTLTVAKDGSGQYRTVQAAVNAVPANNPSRVVIAVKPGTYRELVKVPSNKPHVTIRGTGSSRKDTTIVYNNASGTPKPGGGTYGTGGSATVAVEADDFQARNLTISNDFDEARNQSLNGHQAVALRTAADKVFLDGIIVSGDQDTLLLDTASKDRLGRVYVSNSYVIGNVDFIFGRATAVVDKSIITLKKRWNGTSAGYITAPSTAANRKGILIANSTVNGDVSAGSFYLGRPWHAGGDASLDPQTTVRNTNLSAAIKSTPWTDMSGFSWKDDRFAEYGNYGAGAGPASTNRPHLSDAQAANQEVADWLAGWTPSAS
;
A
#
# COMPACT_ATOMS: atom_id res chain seq x y z
N MET A 1 28.41 -2.17 -64.58
CA MET A 1 28.93 -0.86 -65.01
C MET A 1 28.78 0.10 -63.84
N SER A 2 29.67 1.03 -63.53
CA SER A 2 31.10 1.20 -63.84
C SER A 2 31.66 2.23 -62.83
N GLU A 3 32.98 2.22 -62.59
CA GLU A 3 33.64 3.22 -61.73
C GLU A 3 33.55 4.65 -62.33
N PRO A 4 33.80 5.72 -61.54
CA PRO A 4 35.16 6.27 -61.63
C PRO A 4 35.74 6.89 -60.33
N HIS A 5 37.01 6.54 -60.05
CA HIS A 5 38.17 7.45 -59.89
C HIS A 5 38.06 8.57 -58.84
N SER A 6 38.92 8.68 -57.81
CA SER A 6 40.27 8.14 -57.56
C SER A 6 41.38 8.62 -58.52
N LYS A 7 42.36 9.37 -57.99
CA LYS A 7 43.80 9.35 -58.35
C LYS A 7 44.62 10.27 -57.41
N PRO A 8 45.96 10.05 -57.26
CA PRO A 8 46.60 10.13 -55.94
C PRO A 8 47.94 10.89 -55.96
N ARG A 9 48.83 10.63 -54.98
CA ARG A 9 50.22 10.24 -55.28
C ARG A 9 50.95 9.59 -54.08
N HIS A 10 51.68 8.49 -54.39
CA HIS A 10 52.91 7.89 -53.79
C HIS A 10 53.20 7.98 -52.26
N ARG A 11 53.93 7.03 -51.63
CA ARG A 11 54.71 5.86 -52.10
C ARG A 11 54.69 4.71 -51.07
N ARG A 12 55.37 3.59 -51.36
CA ARG A 12 55.20 2.28 -50.70
C ARG A 12 55.81 2.14 -49.27
N SER A 13 55.14 1.28 -48.49
CA SER A 13 55.67 0.19 -47.65
C SER A 13 56.56 0.44 -46.41
N ARG A 14 55.89 0.29 -45.26
CA ARG A 14 56.13 -0.69 -44.16
C ARG A 14 57.41 -0.65 -43.29
N THR A 15 57.12 -0.95 -42.02
CA THR A 15 57.88 -1.65 -40.97
C THR A 15 58.95 -0.90 -40.15
N ALA A 16 58.61 -0.76 -38.87
CA ALA A 16 59.46 -0.79 -37.67
C ALA A 16 60.53 0.30 -37.50
N LEU A 17 60.31 1.16 -36.49
CA LEU A 17 61.39 1.73 -35.68
C LEU A 17 60.99 1.62 -34.19
N ALA A 18 61.98 1.41 -33.33
CA ALA A 18 61.87 1.54 -31.88
C ALA A 18 62.63 2.81 -31.42
N VAL A 19 63.00 2.88 -30.13
CA VAL A 19 63.66 4.04 -29.46
C VAL A 19 62.69 5.21 -29.24
N GLY A 20 62.65 5.90 -28.10
CA GLY A 20 63.41 5.75 -26.85
C GLY A 20 63.96 7.10 -26.36
N VAL A 21 63.69 7.48 -25.11
CA VAL A 21 64.15 8.75 -24.52
C VAL A 21 64.65 8.52 -23.08
N PRO A 22 65.85 8.99 -22.70
CA PRO A 22 66.45 8.75 -21.38
C PRO A 22 66.39 9.95 -20.40
N LEU A 23 66.40 9.63 -19.09
CA LEU A 23 67.12 10.22 -17.94
C LEU A 23 67.19 11.78 -17.71
N ALA A 24 67.28 12.32 -16.48
CA ALA A 24 67.09 11.79 -15.10
C ALA A 24 67.23 12.92 -14.03
N LEU A 25 67.22 12.52 -12.74
CA LEU A 25 67.67 13.23 -11.51
C LEU A 25 66.70 14.33 -10.99
N THR A 26 66.60 14.72 -9.70
CA THR A 26 66.88 14.17 -8.34
C THR A 26 66.20 15.15 -7.33
N ALA A 27 65.78 14.84 -6.10
CA ALA A 27 65.57 13.64 -5.27
C ALA A 27 64.42 14.02 -4.26
N ALA A 28 64.18 13.53 -3.03
CA ALA A 28 64.76 12.57 -2.06
C ALA A 28 63.63 12.17 -1.05
N GLY A 29 63.73 11.18 -0.15
CA GLY A 29 64.81 10.22 0.06
C GLY A 29 64.85 9.53 1.46
N THR A 30 63.74 8.96 1.95
CA THR A 30 63.66 7.99 3.07
C THR A 30 62.47 7.05 2.80
N LEU A 31 62.52 5.71 2.68
CA LEU A 31 63.33 4.60 3.25
C LEU A 31 63.17 4.44 4.78
N ALA A 32 62.94 3.24 5.35
CA ALA A 32 62.56 1.90 4.85
C ALA A 32 61.98 1.10 6.07
N TYR A 33 61.47 -0.14 6.07
CA TYR A 33 61.42 -1.33 5.19
C TYR A 33 59.95 -1.87 5.20
N GLY A 34 59.46 -2.85 4.42
CA GLY A 34 60.07 -4.00 3.74
C GLY A 34 60.05 -5.25 4.63
N THR A 35 59.59 -6.44 4.23
CA THR A 35 58.91 -6.94 3.00
C THR A 35 57.72 -7.85 3.44
N ASP A 36 57.17 -8.90 2.81
CA ASP A 36 57.45 -9.68 1.57
C ASP A 36 56.21 -10.55 1.16
N LEU A 37 56.32 -11.26 0.01
CA LEU A 37 55.54 -12.44 -0.45
C LEU A 37 54.00 -12.32 -0.67
N GLY A 38 53.51 -13.08 -1.68
CA GLY A 38 52.12 -13.60 -1.65
C GLY A 38 51.25 -13.42 -2.90
N VAL A 39 51.60 -14.06 -4.02
CA VAL A 39 50.75 -14.17 -5.23
C VAL A 39 49.39 -14.80 -4.90
N LEU A 40 48.29 -14.14 -5.28
CA LEU A 40 47.17 -14.69 -6.09
C LEU A 40 46.06 -13.64 -6.29
N GLY A 41 45.38 -13.67 -7.43
CA GLY A 41 44.30 -12.73 -7.75
C GLY A 41 42.95 -13.16 -7.17
N SER A 42 42.36 -12.34 -6.31
CA SER A 42 40.96 -12.47 -5.91
C SER A 42 40.06 -11.70 -6.88
N THR A 43 39.29 -12.43 -7.69
CA THR A 43 38.19 -11.83 -8.46
C THR A 43 37.18 -11.25 -7.47
N ALA A 44 36.93 -9.94 -7.58
CA ALA A 44 35.89 -9.26 -6.81
C ALA A 44 34.50 -9.66 -7.35
N GLN A 45 34.07 -10.88 -7.00
CA GLN A 45 32.75 -11.42 -7.29
C GLN A 45 31.71 -10.46 -6.72
N GLN A 46 31.02 -9.70 -7.57
CA GLN A 46 29.86 -8.92 -7.14
C GLN A 46 28.79 -9.90 -6.68
N ALA A 47 28.66 -10.07 -5.36
CA ALA A 47 27.55 -10.79 -4.77
C ALA A 47 26.24 -10.12 -5.23
N SER A 48 25.38 -10.87 -5.91
CA SER A 48 24.08 -10.39 -6.32
C SER A 48 23.28 -9.96 -5.08
N ALA A 49 22.55 -8.84 -5.20
CA ALA A 49 21.61 -8.47 -4.16
C ALA A 49 20.53 -9.56 -4.08
N ALA A 50 20.30 -10.10 -2.88
CA ALA A 50 19.30 -11.13 -2.67
C ALA A 50 17.93 -10.67 -3.20
N ALA A 51 17.24 -11.57 -3.91
CA ALA A 51 15.94 -11.28 -4.49
C ALA A 51 14.93 -10.83 -3.41
N PRO A 52 14.04 -9.86 -3.70
CA PRO A 52 12.97 -9.49 -2.77
C PRO A 52 12.13 -10.69 -2.34
N ALA A 53 11.52 -10.66 -1.15
CA ALA A 53 10.78 -11.81 -0.61
C ALA A 53 9.75 -12.40 -1.61
N TRP A 54 8.95 -11.54 -2.27
CA TRP A 54 7.97 -11.97 -3.29
C TRP A 54 8.58 -12.56 -4.57
N ALA A 55 9.88 -12.40 -4.80
CA ALA A 55 10.63 -13.03 -5.89
C ALA A 55 11.31 -14.34 -5.44
N ALA A 56 11.31 -14.62 -4.13
CA ALA A 56 11.68 -15.91 -3.56
C ALA A 56 10.45 -16.82 -3.32
N ASP A 57 9.23 -16.27 -3.31
CA ASP A 57 7.96 -17.02 -3.27
C ASP A 57 7.99 -18.22 -4.23
N THR A 58 7.68 -19.40 -3.71
CA THR A 58 7.46 -20.61 -4.51
C THR A 58 6.05 -20.61 -5.08
N ALA A 59 5.90 -21.02 -6.33
CA ALA A 59 4.58 -21.33 -6.87
C ALA A 59 3.93 -22.49 -6.09
N ASP A 60 2.62 -22.41 -5.89
CA ASP A 60 1.79 -23.53 -5.43
C ASP A 60 1.44 -24.47 -6.62
N GLY A 61 0.71 -25.56 -6.34
CA GLY A 61 0.04 -26.35 -7.36
C GLY A 61 0.98 -27.12 -8.29
N PHE A 62 0.50 -27.41 -9.50
CA PHE A 62 1.29 -28.09 -10.54
C PHE A 62 2.53 -27.29 -10.97
N ALA A 63 2.56 -25.97 -10.78
CA ALA A 63 3.76 -25.17 -11.00
C ALA A 63 4.86 -25.41 -9.94
N SER A 64 4.54 -26.03 -8.79
CA SER A 64 5.51 -26.38 -7.74
C SER A 64 6.25 -27.71 -7.99
N VAL A 65 5.82 -28.50 -8.98
CA VAL A 65 6.28 -29.89 -9.17
C VAL A 65 7.69 -29.92 -9.78
N ASN A 66 8.52 -30.87 -9.36
CA ASN A 66 9.82 -31.14 -9.97
C ASN A 66 9.65 -32.15 -11.12
N SER A 67 9.70 -31.70 -12.37
CA SER A 67 9.58 -32.57 -13.55
C SER A 67 10.26 -31.99 -14.79
N LEU A 68 10.43 -32.78 -15.85
CA LEU A 68 10.99 -32.34 -17.14
C LEU A 68 12.38 -31.67 -17.08
N GLY A 69 13.14 -31.90 -16.00
CA GLY A 69 14.44 -31.26 -15.74
C GLY A 69 14.36 -29.95 -14.94
N GLN A 70 13.15 -29.45 -14.68
CA GLN A 70 12.88 -28.22 -13.91
C GLN A 70 12.46 -28.56 -12.46
N ASN A 71 12.92 -27.77 -11.49
CA ASN A 71 12.61 -27.95 -10.07
C ASN A 71 11.58 -26.91 -9.60
N GLY A 72 10.32 -27.07 -10.05
CA GLY A 72 9.25 -26.11 -9.80
C GLY A 72 9.46 -24.77 -10.51
N THR A 73 8.50 -23.87 -10.34
CA THR A 73 8.50 -22.54 -10.96
C THR A 73 9.00 -21.49 -9.97
N TYR A 74 10.08 -20.81 -10.35
CA TYR A 74 10.70 -19.73 -9.59
C TYR A 74 11.07 -18.50 -10.44
N GLY A 75 10.83 -18.56 -11.75
CA GLY A 75 11.04 -17.45 -12.68
C GLY A 75 12.50 -17.02 -12.78
N GLY A 76 12.71 -15.76 -13.11
CA GLY A 76 14.03 -15.18 -13.33
C GLY A 76 14.77 -14.73 -12.06
N ARG A 77 14.43 -15.27 -10.87
CA ARG A 77 14.95 -14.81 -9.57
C ARG A 77 16.47 -14.95 -9.41
N ASP A 78 17.07 -15.89 -10.14
CA ASP A 78 18.52 -16.14 -10.14
C ASP A 78 19.27 -15.19 -11.11
N GLY A 79 18.52 -14.32 -11.80
CA GLY A 79 19.02 -13.34 -12.76
C GLY A 79 19.01 -11.90 -12.25
N LYS A 80 18.97 -10.94 -13.19
CA LYS A 80 19.00 -9.51 -12.86
C LYS A 80 17.58 -8.97 -12.66
N THR A 81 17.38 -8.19 -11.60
CA THR A 81 16.18 -7.35 -11.49
C THR A 81 16.34 -6.09 -12.35
N VAL A 82 15.39 -5.83 -13.24
CA VAL A 82 15.34 -4.68 -14.14
C VAL A 82 13.97 -4.00 -14.01
N THR A 83 13.93 -2.68 -14.16
CA THR A 83 12.68 -1.90 -14.08
C THR A 83 12.37 -1.32 -15.45
N VAL A 84 11.16 -1.59 -15.96
CA VAL A 84 10.72 -1.19 -17.30
C VAL A 84 9.54 -0.22 -17.23
N LYS A 85 9.52 0.74 -18.15
CA LYS A 85 8.44 1.72 -18.34
C LYS A 85 8.03 1.91 -19.80
N THR A 86 8.70 1.23 -20.72
CA THR A 86 8.41 1.27 -22.15
C THR A 86 8.20 -0.15 -22.67
N GLN A 87 7.44 -0.27 -23.76
CA GLN A 87 7.27 -1.52 -24.49
C GLN A 87 8.63 -2.08 -24.96
N ALA A 88 9.52 -1.21 -25.47
CA ALA A 88 10.84 -1.61 -25.96
C ALA A 88 11.73 -2.22 -24.86
N ASP A 89 11.71 -1.66 -23.65
CA ASP A 89 12.44 -2.25 -22.51
C ASP A 89 11.84 -3.60 -22.10
N LEU A 90 10.52 -3.71 -22.04
CA LEU A 90 9.82 -4.95 -21.68
C LEU A 90 10.10 -6.06 -22.70
N GLU A 91 9.99 -5.77 -24.00
CA GLU A 91 10.35 -6.71 -25.07
C GLU A 91 11.82 -7.14 -24.98
N LYS A 92 12.75 -6.18 -24.80
CA LYS A 92 14.19 -6.43 -24.69
C LYS A 92 14.52 -7.46 -23.59
N TYR A 93 13.95 -7.31 -22.40
CA TYR A 93 14.26 -8.23 -21.29
C TYR A 93 13.41 -9.51 -21.31
N ALA A 94 12.17 -9.48 -21.81
CA ALA A 94 11.33 -10.68 -21.90
C ALA A 94 11.83 -11.66 -22.98
N THR A 95 12.38 -11.15 -24.08
CA THR A 95 12.95 -11.95 -25.19
C THR A 95 14.41 -12.36 -24.97
N ALA A 96 15.06 -11.88 -23.91
CA ALA A 96 16.47 -12.17 -23.60
C ALA A 96 16.69 -13.63 -23.17
N THR A 97 17.89 -14.16 -23.42
CA THR A 97 18.28 -15.52 -23.03
C THR A 97 18.73 -15.63 -21.58
N GLU A 98 19.17 -14.55 -20.93
CA GLU A 98 19.51 -14.58 -19.50
C GLU A 98 18.25 -14.54 -18.61
N PRO A 99 18.32 -15.05 -17.37
CA PRO A 99 17.23 -14.88 -16.41
C PRO A 99 17.01 -13.40 -16.03
N TYR A 100 15.75 -12.98 -15.90
CA TYR A 100 15.39 -11.62 -15.48
C TYR A 100 14.13 -11.55 -14.61
N VAL A 101 14.18 -10.71 -13.57
CA VAL A 101 12.99 -10.19 -12.87
C VAL A 101 12.66 -8.81 -13.45
N ILE A 102 11.56 -8.72 -14.19
CA ILE A 102 11.17 -7.58 -15.01
C ILE A 102 10.03 -6.82 -14.33
N VAL A 103 10.36 -5.74 -13.63
CA VAL A 103 9.43 -4.91 -12.86
C VAL A 103 8.79 -3.86 -13.77
N VAL A 104 7.50 -4.02 -14.09
CA VAL A 104 6.70 -3.07 -14.86
C VAL A 104 6.25 -1.92 -13.95
N ALA A 105 6.90 -0.77 -14.09
CA ALA A 105 6.76 0.38 -13.18
C ALA A 105 5.95 1.55 -13.78
N GLY A 106 4.83 1.23 -14.42
CA GLY A 106 3.91 2.18 -15.02
C GLY A 106 2.96 1.51 -16.03
N THR A 107 2.24 2.33 -16.79
CA THR A 107 1.42 1.89 -17.91
C THR A 107 2.26 1.76 -19.18
N ILE A 108 2.28 0.57 -19.77
CA ILE A 108 2.81 0.31 -21.10
C ILE A 108 1.62 0.06 -22.04
N ASN A 109 1.40 0.98 -22.98
CA ASN A 109 0.48 0.78 -24.08
C ASN A 109 1.22 0.02 -25.19
N MET A 110 0.64 -1.07 -25.69
CA MET A 110 1.21 -1.89 -26.75
C MET A 110 0.93 -1.31 -28.13
N ASN A 111 1.95 -1.32 -28.98
CA ASN A 111 1.89 -0.90 -30.36
C ASN A 111 2.54 -1.97 -31.27
N PRO A 112 1.82 -2.57 -32.24
CA PRO A 112 0.38 -2.42 -32.47
C PRO A 112 -0.46 -2.95 -31.30
N VAL A 113 -1.74 -2.58 -31.28
CA VAL A 113 -2.74 -3.22 -30.42
C VAL A 113 -2.85 -4.71 -30.83
N GLY A 114 -3.06 -5.57 -29.85
CA GLY A 114 -3.02 -7.03 -30.02
C GLY A 114 -1.63 -7.64 -29.96
N LYS A 115 -0.56 -6.84 -29.75
CA LYS A 115 0.79 -7.40 -29.68
C LYS A 115 0.97 -8.22 -28.40
N GLU A 116 1.30 -9.49 -28.58
CA GLU A 116 1.84 -10.34 -27.53
C GLU A 116 3.37 -10.34 -27.53
N ILE A 117 3.97 -10.07 -26.38
CA ILE A 117 5.41 -10.12 -26.19
C ILE A 117 5.83 -11.58 -26.00
N LYS A 118 6.72 -12.08 -26.86
CA LYS A 118 7.29 -13.42 -26.75
C LYS A 118 8.21 -13.50 -25.53
N VAL A 119 7.86 -14.33 -24.56
CA VAL A 119 8.61 -14.53 -23.32
C VAL A 119 9.51 -15.76 -23.47
N GLN A 120 10.80 -15.62 -23.13
CA GLN A 120 11.75 -16.74 -23.04
C GLN A 120 11.67 -17.43 -21.66
N SER A 121 12.38 -18.54 -21.48
CA SER A 121 12.51 -19.19 -20.18
C SER A 121 13.14 -18.28 -19.11
N ASP A 122 12.92 -18.64 -17.84
CA ASP A 122 13.55 -18.00 -16.66
C ASP A 122 13.21 -16.50 -16.52
N LYS A 123 11.92 -16.17 -16.58
CA LYS A 123 11.42 -14.79 -16.48
C LYS A 123 10.41 -14.61 -15.36
N THR A 124 10.54 -13.53 -14.60
CA THR A 124 9.51 -13.05 -13.67
C THR A 124 9.03 -11.69 -14.12
N ILE A 125 7.92 -11.62 -14.86
CA ILE A 125 7.34 -10.34 -15.29
C ILE A 125 6.32 -9.90 -14.23
N VAL A 126 6.54 -8.74 -13.61
CA VAL A 126 5.83 -8.36 -12.38
C VAL A 126 5.43 -6.88 -12.32
N GLY A 127 4.19 -6.58 -11.92
CA GLY A 127 3.72 -5.21 -11.72
C GLY A 127 4.23 -4.56 -10.43
N ALA A 128 4.71 -3.31 -10.50
CA ALA A 128 5.35 -2.59 -9.38
C ALA A 128 4.38 -2.14 -8.26
N GLY A 129 3.83 -3.09 -7.54
CA GLY A 129 2.59 -2.89 -6.80
C GLY A 129 1.43 -2.74 -7.78
N THR A 130 0.42 -1.96 -7.42
CA THR A 130 -0.79 -1.73 -8.24
C THR A 130 -0.59 -0.79 -9.44
N SER A 131 0.65 -0.57 -9.91
CA SER A 131 0.94 0.40 -11.00
C SER A 131 1.52 -0.22 -12.28
N GLY A 132 1.68 -1.55 -12.34
CA GLY A 132 2.10 -2.25 -13.56
C GLY A 132 0.91 -2.55 -14.46
N HIS A 133 0.73 -1.75 -15.51
CA HIS A 133 -0.35 -1.95 -16.49
C HIS A 133 0.21 -2.29 -17.86
N ILE A 134 -0.33 -3.34 -18.48
CA ILE A 134 -0.22 -3.64 -19.91
C ILE A 134 -1.57 -3.29 -20.54
N VAL A 135 -1.56 -2.50 -21.62
CA VAL A 135 -2.76 -2.00 -22.28
C VAL A 135 -2.70 -2.32 -23.78
N GLY A 136 -3.74 -2.95 -24.31
CA GLY A 136 -3.82 -3.29 -25.73
C GLY A 136 -2.95 -4.46 -26.18
N GLY A 137 -2.58 -5.40 -25.31
CA GLY A 137 -1.78 -6.57 -25.67
C GLY A 137 -1.45 -7.46 -24.47
N GLY A 138 -0.55 -8.44 -24.66
CA GLY A 138 -0.31 -9.52 -23.69
C GLY A 138 1.06 -10.19 -23.82
N PHE A 139 1.12 -11.48 -23.49
CA PHE A 139 2.36 -12.28 -23.46
C PHE A 139 2.18 -13.66 -24.11
N PHE A 140 3.15 -14.08 -24.91
CA PHE A 140 3.18 -15.39 -25.58
C PHE A 140 4.34 -16.26 -25.07
N LEU A 141 4.05 -17.47 -24.59
CA LEU A 141 5.05 -18.47 -24.20
C LEU A 141 5.04 -19.63 -25.20
N GLY A 142 6.15 -19.81 -25.93
CA GLY A 142 6.25 -20.84 -26.98
C GLY A 142 6.52 -22.26 -26.46
N GLN A 143 6.54 -23.21 -27.39
CA GLN A 143 6.86 -24.62 -27.13
C GLN A 143 8.20 -24.77 -26.40
N GLY A 144 8.17 -25.38 -25.21
CA GLY A 144 9.37 -25.60 -24.39
C GLY A 144 9.86 -24.37 -23.62
N VAL A 145 9.20 -23.21 -23.69
CA VAL A 145 9.44 -22.10 -22.76
C VAL A 145 9.05 -22.54 -21.36
N HIS A 146 9.89 -22.23 -20.37
CA HIS A 146 9.70 -22.74 -19.02
C HIS A 146 10.25 -21.87 -17.90
N ASN A 147 9.82 -22.17 -16.68
CA ASN A 147 10.19 -21.42 -15.49
C ASN A 147 9.81 -19.93 -15.63
N VAL A 148 8.52 -19.66 -15.86
CA VAL A 148 8.00 -18.29 -16.09
C VAL A 148 6.95 -17.92 -15.05
N ILE A 149 7.09 -16.72 -14.49
CA ILE A 149 6.12 -16.09 -13.58
C ILE A 149 5.56 -14.83 -14.24
N ILE A 150 4.24 -14.71 -14.33
CA ILE A 150 3.52 -13.47 -14.75
C ILE A 150 2.63 -13.03 -13.59
N ARG A 151 2.97 -11.92 -12.94
CA ARG A 151 2.47 -11.63 -11.59
C ARG A 151 2.11 -10.17 -11.34
N ASN A 152 1.07 -9.91 -10.55
CA ASN A 152 0.76 -8.58 -10.03
C ASN A 152 0.48 -7.49 -11.08
N LEU A 153 0.18 -7.86 -12.33
CA LEU A 153 -0.10 -6.92 -13.43
C LEU A 153 -1.60 -6.65 -13.56
N THR A 154 -1.96 -5.51 -14.14
CA THR A 154 -3.25 -5.35 -14.82
C THR A 154 -3.00 -5.49 -16.32
N ILE A 155 -3.66 -6.41 -17.01
CA ILE A 155 -3.59 -6.57 -18.47
C ILE A 155 -4.98 -6.36 -19.04
N ARG A 156 -5.14 -5.39 -19.95
CA ARG A 156 -6.45 -4.92 -20.38
C ARG A 156 -6.53 -4.30 -21.76
N ASP A 157 -7.76 -4.18 -22.27
CA ASP A 157 -8.16 -3.31 -23.38
C ASP A 157 -7.53 -3.67 -24.74
N SER A 158 -7.46 -4.97 -25.08
CA SER A 158 -7.24 -5.40 -26.48
C SER A 158 -8.52 -5.56 -27.29
N TYR A 159 -9.70 -5.46 -26.65
CA TYR A 159 -11.02 -5.64 -27.28
C TYR A 159 -11.24 -4.73 -28.51
N GLN A 160 -11.64 -5.33 -29.64
CA GLN A 160 -11.83 -4.64 -30.94
C GLN A 160 -13.29 -4.31 -31.27
N GLY A 161 -14.20 -4.35 -30.30
CA GLY A 161 -15.63 -4.04 -30.51
C GLY A 161 -16.50 -5.25 -30.91
N ILE A 162 -15.89 -6.41 -31.18
CA ILE A 162 -16.60 -7.65 -31.54
C ILE A 162 -16.69 -8.56 -30.32
N TRP A 163 -17.89 -8.72 -29.77
CA TRP A 163 -18.14 -9.66 -28.69
C TRP A 163 -18.02 -11.11 -29.18
N ASN A 164 -17.30 -11.97 -28.45
CA ASN A 164 -16.91 -13.32 -28.89
C ASN A 164 -16.09 -13.31 -30.20
N ASP A 165 -15.09 -12.41 -30.31
CA ASP A 165 -14.20 -12.26 -31.48
C ASP A 165 -13.61 -13.59 -31.99
N LYS A 166 -13.30 -13.64 -33.28
CA LYS A 166 -12.75 -14.79 -34.03
C LYS A 166 -11.58 -14.41 -34.94
N ASP A 167 -11.40 -13.12 -35.20
CA ASP A 167 -10.41 -12.58 -36.14
C ASP A 167 -9.19 -12.04 -35.38
N HIS A 168 -9.34 -11.71 -34.10
CA HIS A 168 -8.30 -11.17 -33.21
C HIS A 168 -7.95 -12.13 -32.05
N ASP A 169 -7.01 -13.05 -32.28
CA ASP A 169 -6.39 -13.94 -31.26
C ASP A 169 -5.45 -13.11 -30.36
N PHE A 170 -6.01 -12.20 -29.55
CA PHE A 170 -5.29 -11.24 -28.70
C PHE A 170 -5.53 -11.52 -27.20
N ASP A 171 -4.77 -12.45 -26.63
CA ASP A 171 -4.90 -12.85 -25.23
C ASP A 171 -4.16 -11.91 -24.28
N ALA A 172 -4.47 -12.00 -22.98
CA ALA A 172 -3.61 -11.40 -21.95
C ALA A 172 -2.39 -12.27 -21.62
N VAL A 173 -2.56 -13.60 -21.54
CA VAL A 173 -1.46 -14.58 -21.47
C VAL A 173 -1.81 -15.81 -22.33
N GLN A 174 -1.02 -16.06 -23.36
CA GLN A 174 -1.11 -17.21 -24.25
C GLN A 174 0.12 -18.13 -24.05
N MET A 175 -0.09 -19.44 -24.04
CA MET A 175 1.02 -20.41 -24.03
C MET A 175 0.73 -21.67 -24.85
N ASP A 176 1.74 -22.11 -25.59
CA ASP A 176 1.63 -23.10 -26.67
C ASP A 176 2.67 -24.23 -26.46
N GLY A 177 2.44 -25.10 -25.48
CA GLY A 177 3.37 -26.18 -25.11
C GLY A 177 4.50 -25.74 -24.17
N ALA A 178 4.24 -24.74 -23.32
CA ALA A 178 5.15 -24.28 -22.27
C ALA A 178 5.09 -25.19 -21.03
N HIS A 179 6.05 -25.11 -20.10
CA HIS A 179 5.93 -25.83 -18.82
C HIS A 179 6.54 -25.13 -17.61
N HIS A 180 6.01 -25.38 -16.41
CA HIS A 180 6.42 -24.71 -15.17
C HIS A 180 6.18 -23.19 -15.28
N VAL A 181 4.89 -22.84 -15.28
CA VAL A 181 4.40 -21.47 -15.47
C VAL A 181 3.42 -21.09 -14.36
N TRP A 182 3.63 -19.93 -13.75
CA TRP A 182 2.81 -19.42 -12.64
C TRP A 182 2.22 -18.04 -12.97
N ILE A 183 0.89 -17.93 -12.95
CA ILE A 183 0.15 -16.70 -13.24
C ILE A 183 -0.56 -16.27 -11.95
N ASP A 184 -0.07 -15.22 -11.28
CA ASP A 184 -0.47 -14.90 -9.89
C ASP A 184 -0.88 -13.44 -9.64
N HIS A 185 -1.95 -13.21 -8.87
CA HIS A 185 -2.37 -11.87 -8.42
C HIS A 185 -2.57 -10.81 -9.55
N ASN A 186 -2.95 -11.19 -10.77
CA ASN A 186 -3.20 -10.24 -11.86
C ASN A 186 -4.68 -9.77 -11.92
N ASP A 187 -4.96 -8.62 -12.55
CA ASP A 187 -6.31 -8.21 -12.99
C ASP A 187 -6.36 -8.26 -14.52
N LEU A 188 -6.98 -9.29 -15.09
CA LEU A 188 -7.07 -9.53 -16.53
C LEU A 188 -8.51 -9.28 -17.00
N ARG A 189 -8.70 -8.43 -18.03
CA ARG A 189 -10.05 -8.03 -18.49
C ARG A 189 -10.09 -7.38 -19.87
N HIS A 190 -11.27 -7.37 -20.51
CA HIS A 190 -11.57 -6.55 -21.69
C HIS A 190 -10.57 -6.76 -22.85
N MET A 191 -10.32 -8.03 -23.18
CA MET A 191 -9.49 -8.50 -24.29
C MET A 191 -10.37 -8.90 -25.48
N ALA A 192 -9.77 -9.19 -26.65
CA ALA A 192 -10.53 -9.64 -27.82
C ALA A 192 -10.84 -11.16 -27.79
N ASP A 193 -9.86 -12.01 -27.47
CA ASP A 193 -10.08 -13.45 -27.28
C ASP A 193 -10.11 -13.85 -25.78
N GLY A 194 -9.06 -14.49 -25.28
CA GLY A 194 -8.97 -15.05 -23.94
C GLY A 194 -8.33 -14.12 -22.91
N LEU A 195 -8.45 -14.51 -21.64
CA LEU A 195 -7.61 -13.96 -20.58
C LEU A 195 -6.38 -14.85 -20.35
N ILE A 196 -6.55 -16.17 -20.29
CA ILE A 196 -5.45 -17.13 -20.09
C ILE A 196 -5.64 -18.40 -20.95
N ASP A 197 -4.92 -18.49 -22.06
CA ASP A 197 -4.98 -19.63 -22.97
C ASP A 197 -3.77 -20.57 -22.77
N VAL A 198 -4.02 -21.68 -22.07
CA VAL A 198 -3.05 -22.76 -21.74
C VAL A 198 -3.16 -23.88 -22.77
N ARG A 199 -2.75 -23.58 -24.00
CA ARG A 199 -3.02 -24.41 -25.18
C ARG A 199 -1.95 -25.47 -25.39
N LYS A 200 -2.28 -26.44 -26.25
CA LYS A 200 -1.47 -27.60 -26.62
C LYS A 200 -1.04 -28.39 -25.38
N ASP A 201 0.08 -29.09 -25.49
CA ASP A 201 0.63 -29.98 -24.48
C ASP A 201 1.33 -29.21 -23.32
N SER A 202 0.79 -28.06 -22.90
CA SER A 202 1.36 -27.25 -21.80
C SER A 202 1.19 -27.95 -20.45
N THR A 203 2.21 -27.94 -19.58
CA THR A 203 2.22 -28.74 -18.33
C THR A 203 2.81 -28.00 -17.13
N ASN A 204 2.58 -28.49 -15.91
CA ASN A 204 3.08 -27.86 -14.69
C ASN A 204 2.66 -26.38 -14.58
N VAL A 205 1.39 -26.08 -14.87
CA VAL A 205 0.86 -24.70 -14.89
C VAL A 205 0.07 -24.44 -13.61
N THR A 206 0.16 -23.23 -13.05
CA THR A 206 -0.70 -22.80 -11.95
C THR A 206 -1.17 -21.36 -12.12
N VAL A 207 -2.46 -21.15 -11.89
CA VAL A 207 -3.15 -19.86 -12.01
C VAL A 207 -3.80 -19.54 -10.67
N SER A 208 -3.28 -18.54 -9.96
CA SER A 208 -3.63 -18.27 -8.56
C SER A 208 -3.96 -16.80 -8.27
N TRP A 209 -4.92 -16.57 -7.36
CA TRP A 209 -5.22 -15.21 -6.86
C TRP A 209 -5.54 -14.14 -7.93
N ASN A 210 -5.86 -14.51 -9.16
CA ASN A 210 -6.16 -13.53 -10.22
C ASN A 210 -7.62 -13.06 -10.12
N LYS A 211 -7.84 -11.79 -10.46
CA LYS A 211 -9.14 -11.27 -10.82
C LYS A 211 -9.28 -11.37 -12.34
N LEU A 212 -10.30 -12.08 -12.80
CA LEU A 212 -10.55 -12.39 -14.19
C LEU A 212 -11.96 -11.90 -14.52
N SER A 213 -12.10 -10.88 -15.35
CA SER A 213 -13.37 -10.16 -15.46
C SER A 213 -13.64 -9.52 -16.81
N ASP A 214 -14.90 -9.19 -17.08
CA ASP A 214 -15.32 -8.33 -18.21
C ASP A 214 -14.75 -8.82 -19.56
N ASN A 215 -14.99 -10.09 -19.88
CA ASN A 215 -14.42 -10.76 -21.06
C ASN A 215 -15.33 -11.87 -21.58
N ASN A 216 -15.34 -12.16 -22.89
CA ASN A 216 -16.17 -13.25 -23.40
C ASN A 216 -15.64 -14.62 -22.97
N LYS A 217 -14.31 -14.83 -23.00
CA LYS A 217 -13.67 -16.13 -22.74
C LYS A 217 -12.66 -15.99 -21.61
N THR A 218 -12.74 -16.79 -20.55
CA THR A 218 -11.76 -16.70 -19.45
C THR A 218 -10.51 -17.53 -19.71
N PHE A 219 -10.67 -18.79 -20.15
CA PHE A 219 -9.57 -19.73 -20.35
C PHE A 219 -9.71 -20.63 -21.59
N GLY A 220 -8.67 -20.83 -22.40
CA GLY A 220 -8.59 -21.92 -23.38
C GLY A 220 -7.53 -22.93 -22.99
N ILE A 221 -7.94 -24.08 -22.44
CA ILE A 221 -6.99 -25.08 -21.91
C ILE A 221 -7.01 -26.37 -22.76
N GLY A 222 -5.84 -26.80 -23.22
CA GLY A 222 -5.64 -28.03 -24.00
C GLY A 222 -5.73 -27.83 -25.51
N TRP A 223 -6.75 -28.41 -26.17
CA TRP A 223 -7.00 -28.34 -27.63
C TRP A 223 -6.10 -29.19 -28.55
N THR A 224 -5.22 -30.05 -28.02
CA THR A 224 -4.66 -31.19 -28.77
C THR A 224 -5.45 -32.48 -28.50
N LYS A 225 -5.21 -33.54 -29.28
CA LYS A 225 -5.71 -34.90 -28.98
C LYS A 225 -4.89 -35.63 -27.91
N ASN A 226 -3.82 -35.01 -27.41
CA ASN A 226 -2.91 -35.61 -26.46
C ASN A 226 -3.45 -35.38 -25.04
N VAL A 227 -3.56 -36.44 -24.24
CA VAL A 227 -3.87 -36.28 -22.82
C VAL A 227 -2.55 -36.02 -22.09
N LYS A 228 -2.23 -34.74 -21.87
CA LYS A 228 -0.98 -34.32 -21.22
C LYS A 228 -1.12 -33.16 -20.23
N THR A 229 -2.04 -32.22 -20.44
CA THR A 229 -2.03 -30.95 -19.70
C THR A 229 -2.18 -31.15 -18.19
N ASP A 230 -1.28 -30.54 -17.43
CA ASP A 230 -1.21 -30.57 -15.97
C ASP A 230 -1.37 -29.15 -15.44
N ILE A 231 -2.52 -28.84 -14.84
CA ILE A 231 -2.90 -27.47 -14.47
C ILE A 231 -3.61 -27.39 -13.12
N THR A 232 -3.23 -26.40 -12.32
CA THR A 232 -3.93 -25.99 -11.09
C THR A 232 -4.52 -24.60 -11.26
N ILE A 233 -5.77 -24.40 -10.86
CA ILE A 233 -6.45 -23.09 -10.90
C ILE A 233 -7.08 -22.88 -9.53
N HIS A 234 -6.58 -21.92 -8.74
CA HIS A 234 -7.08 -21.71 -7.38
C HIS A 234 -7.18 -20.26 -6.93
N HIS A 235 -8.10 -19.97 -6.01
CA HIS A 235 -8.24 -18.64 -5.41
C HIS A 235 -8.47 -17.51 -6.45
N ASN A 236 -8.97 -17.80 -7.65
CA ASN A 236 -9.27 -16.79 -8.65
C ASN A 236 -10.71 -16.28 -8.48
N TRP A 237 -10.91 -14.98 -8.65
CA TRP A 237 -12.25 -14.37 -8.76
C TRP A 237 -12.60 -14.18 -10.23
N ILE A 238 -13.53 -15.01 -10.72
CA ILE A 238 -14.05 -14.99 -12.09
C ILE A 238 -15.44 -14.34 -12.04
N ARG A 239 -15.68 -13.28 -12.80
CA ARG A 239 -16.95 -12.52 -12.78
C ARG A 239 -17.18 -11.78 -14.08
N GLU A 240 -18.43 -11.59 -14.50
CA GLU A 240 -18.74 -10.90 -15.76
C GLU A 240 -18.03 -11.56 -16.97
N THR A 241 -18.07 -12.89 -17.03
CA THR A 241 -17.45 -13.67 -18.11
C THR A 241 -18.39 -14.73 -18.67
N GLU A 242 -18.60 -14.72 -19.99
CA GLU A 242 -19.65 -15.52 -20.62
C GLU A 242 -19.30 -17.01 -20.72
N GLN A 243 -18.08 -17.33 -21.13
CA GLN A 243 -17.71 -18.72 -21.41
C GLN A 243 -16.26 -19.05 -21.06
N ARG A 244 -15.98 -20.35 -21.14
CA ARG A 244 -14.72 -20.98 -20.78
C ARG A 244 -14.25 -20.62 -19.35
N ASN A 245 -15.05 -20.95 -18.34
CA ASN A 245 -14.91 -20.43 -16.97
C ASN A 245 -14.43 -21.43 -15.87
N PRO A 246 -13.34 -22.23 -15.99
CA PRO A 246 -12.51 -22.57 -17.16
C PRO A 246 -13.15 -23.65 -18.07
N SER A 247 -12.74 -23.71 -19.35
CA SER A 247 -13.00 -24.87 -20.23
C SER A 247 -11.71 -25.66 -20.41
N THR A 248 -11.72 -26.94 -20.05
CA THR A 248 -10.52 -27.79 -19.95
C THR A 248 -10.64 -29.04 -20.81
N ASP A 249 -9.88 -29.11 -21.91
CA ASP A 249 -9.92 -30.19 -22.89
C ASP A 249 -8.67 -31.09 -22.80
N ASN A 250 -8.85 -32.41 -22.77
CA ASN A 250 -7.79 -33.42 -22.73
C ASN A 250 -6.64 -33.18 -21.71
N ALA A 251 -6.97 -32.65 -20.51
CA ALA A 251 -5.97 -32.49 -19.45
C ALA A 251 -5.75 -33.80 -18.68
N SER A 252 -4.48 -34.20 -18.54
CA SER A 252 -4.05 -35.31 -17.67
C SER A 252 -4.53 -35.09 -16.24
N HIS A 253 -4.33 -33.88 -15.73
CA HIS A 253 -4.66 -33.51 -14.36
C HIS A 253 -5.11 -32.04 -14.31
N ALA A 254 -6.39 -31.81 -14.04
CA ALA A 254 -6.94 -30.47 -13.83
C ALA A 254 -7.44 -30.34 -12.39
N HIS A 255 -6.72 -29.60 -11.55
CA HIS A 255 -7.12 -29.34 -10.16
C HIS A 255 -7.65 -27.91 -10.02
N LEU A 256 -8.95 -27.77 -9.82
CA LEU A 256 -9.61 -26.49 -9.61
C LEU A 256 -10.02 -26.42 -8.13
N TYR A 257 -9.49 -25.50 -7.34
CA TYR A 257 -9.90 -25.38 -5.93
C TYR A 257 -10.03 -23.96 -5.40
N ASN A 258 -10.96 -23.76 -4.47
CA ASN A 258 -11.22 -22.46 -3.84
C ASN A 258 -11.37 -21.26 -4.81
N ASN A 259 -11.90 -21.46 -6.02
CA ASN A 259 -12.23 -20.33 -6.91
C ASN A 259 -13.60 -19.74 -6.57
N PHE A 260 -13.84 -18.49 -6.92
CA PHE A 260 -15.16 -17.84 -6.79
C PHE A 260 -15.64 -17.35 -8.15
N LEU A 261 -16.76 -17.90 -8.61
CA LEU A 261 -17.42 -17.53 -9.85
C LEU A 261 -18.69 -16.73 -9.54
N GLU A 262 -18.80 -15.49 -10.02
CA GLU A 262 -19.92 -14.58 -9.71
C GLU A 262 -20.54 -13.95 -10.97
N ASP A 263 -21.71 -14.43 -11.36
CA ASP A 263 -22.64 -13.66 -12.19
C ASP A 263 -23.30 -12.60 -11.30
N ALA A 264 -22.71 -11.41 -11.27
CA ALA A 264 -23.19 -10.33 -10.42
C ALA A 264 -24.58 -9.81 -10.89
N PRO A 265 -25.48 -9.44 -9.95
CA PRO A 265 -26.73 -8.76 -10.31
C PRO A 265 -26.47 -7.45 -11.07
N GLY A 266 -27.30 -7.14 -12.06
CA GLY A 266 -27.23 -5.89 -12.83
C GLY A 266 -26.17 -5.84 -13.95
N THR A 267 -25.25 -6.81 -14.05
CA THR A 267 -24.28 -6.86 -15.16
C THR A 267 -24.93 -7.32 -16.47
N ALA A 268 -24.43 -6.85 -17.61
CA ALA A 268 -24.89 -7.29 -18.93
C ALA A 268 -24.35 -8.69 -19.30
N ILE A 269 -23.06 -8.95 -19.01
CA ILE A 269 -22.42 -10.25 -19.24
C ILE A 269 -22.94 -11.27 -18.23
N LYS A 270 -23.29 -12.47 -18.70
CA LYS A 270 -23.75 -13.63 -17.92
C LYS A 270 -23.05 -14.89 -18.37
N SER A 271 -22.75 -15.80 -17.45
CA SER A 271 -22.19 -17.11 -17.76
C SER A 271 -23.18 -17.98 -18.54
N SER A 272 -22.66 -18.63 -19.58
CA SER A 272 -23.27 -19.76 -20.28
C SER A 272 -22.94 -21.09 -19.59
N TYR A 273 -21.75 -21.17 -19.00
CA TYR A 273 -21.29 -22.23 -18.11
C TYR A 273 -20.21 -21.72 -17.14
N GLY A 274 -20.06 -22.41 -16.01
CA GLY A 274 -18.92 -22.29 -15.11
C GLY A 274 -17.76 -23.19 -15.59
N ASN A 275 -17.45 -24.23 -14.82
CA ASN A 275 -16.40 -25.18 -15.17
C ASN A 275 -16.88 -26.16 -16.25
N TYR A 276 -16.04 -26.44 -17.25
CA TYR A 276 -16.29 -27.48 -18.26
C TYR A 276 -15.12 -28.46 -18.36
N SER A 277 -15.33 -29.72 -17.98
CA SER A 277 -14.39 -30.82 -18.18
C SER A 277 -14.68 -31.53 -19.51
N ARG A 278 -13.75 -31.46 -20.46
CA ARG A 278 -13.96 -31.84 -21.87
C ARG A 278 -13.02 -32.94 -22.36
N GLY A 279 -13.40 -33.62 -23.44
CA GLY A 279 -12.61 -34.68 -24.06
C GLY A 279 -12.35 -35.84 -23.10
N ALA A 280 -11.08 -36.11 -22.81
CA ALA A 280 -10.61 -37.10 -21.85
C ALA A 280 -10.04 -36.49 -20.54
N THR A 281 -10.39 -35.24 -20.22
CA THR A 281 -9.90 -34.53 -19.02
C THR A 281 -10.21 -35.28 -17.72
N LYS A 282 -9.25 -35.33 -16.80
CA LYS A 282 -9.46 -35.71 -15.40
C LYS A 282 -9.48 -34.48 -14.50
N MET A 283 -10.67 -34.02 -14.12
CA MET A 283 -10.84 -32.86 -13.25
C MET A 283 -11.13 -33.24 -11.79
N VAL A 284 -10.48 -32.55 -10.86
CA VAL A 284 -10.81 -32.53 -9.43
C VAL A 284 -11.23 -31.11 -9.09
N LEU A 285 -12.41 -30.94 -8.48
CA LEU A 285 -13.02 -29.63 -8.22
C LEU A 285 -13.41 -29.50 -6.74
N GLU A 286 -12.62 -28.76 -5.96
CA GLU A 286 -12.74 -28.70 -4.49
C GLU A 286 -13.07 -27.30 -3.95
N ASN A 287 -13.95 -27.24 -2.93
CA ASN A 287 -14.26 -26.07 -2.10
C ASN A 287 -14.45 -24.73 -2.84
N SER A 288 -14.89 -24.72 -4.10
CA SER A 288 -15.12 -23.51 -4.89
C SER A 288 -16.55 -22.98 -4.72
N PHE A 289 -16.76 -21.67 -4.88
CA PHE A 289 -18.06 -21.01 -4.71
C PHE A 289 -18.61 -20.49 -6.04
N PHE A 290 -19.87 -20.77 -6.34
CA PHE A 290 -20.55 -20.39 -7.57
C PHE A 290 -21.80 -19.58 -7.22
N LYS A 291 -21.93 -18.38 -7.78
CA LYS A 291 -23.03 -17.45 -7.48
C LYS A 291 -23.70 -16.93 -8.75
N GLY A 292 -25.00 -17.20 -8.91
CA GLY A 292 -25.79 -16.82 -10.10
C GLY A 292 -25.47 -17.62 -11.37
N VAL A 293 -24.32 -18.30 -11.40
CA VAL A 293 -23.75 -19.01 -12.57
C VAL A 293 -24.74 -20.01 -13.18
N THR A 294 -24.91 -19.93 -14.50
CA THR A 294 -25.63 -20.95 -15.30
C THR A 294 -24.67 -22.10 -15.63
N ASN A 295 -25.16 -23.34 -15.66
CA ASN A 295 -24.38 -24.56 -15.87
C ASN A 295 -23.05 -24.57 -15.09
N PRO A 296 -23.06 -24.42 -13.75
CA PRO A 296 -21.86 -24.15 -12.95
C PRO A 296 -20.78 -25.24 -13.06
N VAL A 297 -21.15 -26.49 -13.30
CA VAL A 297 -20.20 -27.58 -13.60
C VAL A 297 -20.79 -28.50 -14.66
N ILE A 298 -20.14 -28.58 -15.82
CA ILE A 298 -20.50 -29.48 -16.92
C ILE A 298 -19.34 -30.38 -17.34
N LYS A 299 -19.67 -31.53 -17.93
CA LYS A 299 -18.70 -32.44 -18.55
C LYS A 299 -19.15 -33.02 -19.89
N ASP A 300 -18.17 -33.39 -20.71
CA ASP A 300 -18.36 -34.33 -21.82
C ASP A 300 -18.58 -35.75 -21.30
N SER A 301 -19.08 -36.66 -22.15
CA SER A 301 -19.29 -38.07 -21.78
C SER A 301 -18.00 -38.78 -21.37
N GLY A 302 -16.92 -38.61 -22.15
CA GLY A 302 -15.60 -39.20 -21.91
C GLY A 302 -14.76 -38.54 -20.81
N ALA A 303 -15.14 -37.33 -20.35
CA ALA A 303 -14.38 -36.58 -19.35
C ALA A 303 -14.80 -36.94 -17.92
N ALA A 304 -13.89 -36.79 -16.96
CA ALA A 304 -14.16 -36.92 -15.54
C ALA A 304 -14.17 -35.55 -14.84
N VAL A 305 -15.06 -35.38 -13.87
CA VAL A 305 -14.99 -34.29 -12.89
C VAL A 305 -15.47 -34.83 -11.54
N VAL A 306 -14.60 -34.78 -10.52
CA VAL A 306 -14.92 -35.22 -9.16
C VAL A 306 -15.05 -34.00 -8.27
N GLN A 307 -16.28 -33.72 -7.83
CA GLN A 307 -16.61 -32.59 -6.98
C GLN A 307 -16.55 -32.89 -5.48
N ARG A 308 -16.02 -31.97 -4.67
CA ARG A 308 -15.96 -32.07 -3.21
C ARG A 308 -16.13 -30.69 -2.57
N GLY A 309 -17.03 -30.54 -1.60
CA GLY A 309 -17.15 -29.33 -0.75
C GLY A 309 -17.49 -28.00 -1.45
N ASN A 310 -17.82 -28.00 -2.74
CA ASN A 310 -18.23 -26.80 -3.49
C ASN A 310 -19.56 -26.23 -2.97
N SER A 311 -19.74 -24.92 -3.12
CA SER A 311 -20.95 -24.19 -2.70
C SER A 311 -21.61 -23.50 -3.89
N PHE A 312 -22.93 -23.62 -3.99
CA PHE A 312 -23.73 -23.13 -5.11
C PHE A 312 -24.86 -22.23 -4.58
N SER A 313 -24.95 -20.99 -5.07
CA SER A 313 -25.89 -19.98 -4.59
C SER A 313 -26.60 -19.30 -5.76
N GLY A 314 -27.89 -19.61 -5.94
CA GLY A 314 -28.70 -19.05 -7.04
C GLY A 314 -28.25 -19.47 -8.45
N THR A 315 -27.49 -20.56 -8.57
CA THR A 315 -27.05 -21.14 -9.85
C THR A 315 -28.16 -21.92 -10.55
N SER A 316 -28.08 -22.06 -11.87
CA SER A 316 -29.06 -22.82 -12.67
C SER A 316 -28.40 -23.80 -13.65
N GLY A 317 -29.17 -24.69 -14.28
CA GLY A 317 -28.66 -25.62 -15.30
C GLY A 317 -27.91 -26.84 -14.75
N ARG A 318 -26.99 -27.39 -15.55
CA ARG A 318 -26.21 -28.61 -15.24
C ARG A 318 -25.18 -28.37 -14.12
N ASN A 319 -25.13 -29.29 -13.16
CA ASN A 319 -24.11 -29.36 -12.12
C ASN A 319 -23.69 -30.82 -11.92
N GLU A 320 -22.57 -31.21 -12.52
CA GLU A 320 -22.22 -32.61 -12.76
C GLU A 320 -20.99 -33.09 -11.99
N SER A 321 -21.00 -34.35 -11.57
CA SER A 321 -19.85 -35.05 -10.97
C SER A 321 -19.88 -36.52 -11.41
N GLY A 322 -18.73 -37.07 -11.79
CA GLY A 322 -18.62 -38.47 -12.24
C GLY A 322 -17.36 -38.74 -13.06
N GLY A 323 -17.06 -40.04 -13.25
CA GLY A 323 -15.80 -40.52 -13.81
C GLY A 323 -14.68 -40.64 -12.77
N THR A 324 -13.53 -41.17 -13.18
CA THR A 324 -12.36 -41.38 -12.32
C THR A 324 -11.33 -40.27 -12.56
N ALA A 325 -11.11 -39.43 -11.54
CA ALA A 325 -10.09 -38.38 -11.55
C ALA A 325 -8.76 -38.89 -10.91
N PHE A 326 -8.06 -38.02 -10.18
CA PHE A 326 -6.78 -38.29 -9.52
C PHE A 326 -6.80 -37.78 -8.06
N ASP A 327 -5.70 -37.99 -7.32
CA ASP A 327 -5.46 -37.31 -6.05
C ASP A 327 -4.39 -36.22 -6.23
N PRO A 328 -4.72 -34.93 -6.09
CA PRO A 328 -3.72 -33.86 -6.19
C PRO A 328 -2.63 -33.95 -5.12
N LYS A 329 -2.89 -34.59 -3.98
CA LYS A 329 -1.92 -34.76 -2.87
C LYS A 329 -0.75 -35.68 -3.22
N ALA A 330 -0.87 -36.48 -4.28
CA ALA A 330 0.23 -37.27 -4.83
C ALA A 330 1.28 -36.41 -5.58
N TYR A 331 0.94 -35.15 -5.92
CA TYR A 331 1.79 -34.25 -6.72
C TYR A 331 2.33 -33.07 -5.90
N TYR A 332 1.50 -32.44 -5.07
CA TYR A 332 1.88 -31.29 -4.25
C TYR A 332 1.02 -31.15 -2.99
N ARG A 333 1.48 -30.31 -2.06
CA ARG A 333 0.72 -29.94 -0.87
C ARG A 333 -0.19 -28.76 -1.17
N TYR A 334 -1.39 -28.77 -0.59
CA TYR A 334 -2.33 -27.64 -0.63
C TYR A 334 -3.24 -27.70 0.60
N THR A 335 -3.82 -26.55 0.94
CA THR A 335 -4.85 -26.40 1.97
C THR A 335 -6.10 -25.82 1.34
N LEU A 336 -7.28 -26.23 1.85
CA LEU A 336 -8.57 -25.75 1.37
C LEU A 336 -9.18 -24.76 2.35
N ASP A 337 -9.45 -23.55 1.89
CA ASP A 337 -10.38 -22.63 2.56
C ASP A 337 -11.81 -23.18 2.49
N LYS A 338 -12.71 -22.66 3.33
CA LYS A 338 -14.13 -22.99 3.23
C LYS A 338 -14.75 -22.25 2.05
N ALA A 339 -15.51 -22.94 1.21
CA ALA A 339 -16.16 -22.34 0.05
C ALA A 339 -16.98 -21.07 0.41
N ALA A 340 -17.70 -21.10 1.53
CA ALA A 340 -18.53 -19.99 2.00
C ALA A 340 -17.76 -18.70 2.35
N ASP A 341 -16.46 -18.79 2.67
CA ASP A 341 -15.64 -17.65 3.06
C ASP A 341 -15.02 -16.94 1.83
N LEU A 342 -14.95 -17.62 0.68
CA LEU A 342 -14.32 -17.14 -0.57
C LEU A 342 -14.87 -15.81 -1.12
N PRO A 343 -16.19 -15.50 -1.05
CA PRO A 343 -16.71 -14.20 -1.47
C PRO A 343 -16.14 -13.02 -0.67
N SER A 344 -15.54 -13.27 0.51
CA SER A 344 -14.78 -12.26 1.27
C SER A 344 -13.28 -12.35 0.97
N ILE A 345 -12.71 -13.56 1.04
CA ILE A 345 -11.28 -13.82 0.83
C ILE A 345 -10.84 -13.32 -0.55
N LEU A 346 -11.63 -13.55 -1.60
CA LEU A 346 -11.22 -13.21 -2.98
C LEU A 346 -11.61 -11.80 -3.41
N LYS A 347 -12.64 -11.19 -2.83
CA LYS A 347 -12.93 -9.75 -3.05
C LYS A 347 -11.90 -8.82 -2.39
N SER A 348 -11.24 -9.29 -1.33
CA SER A 348 -10.12 -8.61 -0.68
C SER A 348 -8.74 -9.15 -1.09
N GLY A 349 -8.70 -10.32 -1.72
CA GLY A 349 -7.49 -11.10 -1.98
C GLY A 349 -6.99 -11.05 -3.42
N ALA A 350 -7.90 -11.14 -4.40
CA ALA A 350 -7.53 -11.36 -5.79
C ALA A 350 -7.10 -10.06 -6.50
N GLY A 351 -6.17 -10.19 -7.45
CA GLY A 351 -5.61 -9.10 -8.23
C GLY A 351 -4.45 -8.35 -7.56
N PRO A 352 -3.94 -7.26 -8.18
CA PRO A 352 -2.65 -6.68 -7.82
C PRO A 352 -2.56 -6.18 -6.38
N ARG A 353 -1.49 -6.61 -5.69
CA ARG A 353 -1.13 -6.21 -4.33
C ARG A 353 -0.15 -5.05 -4.35
N ALA A 354 -0.27 -4.15 -3.38
CA ALA A 354 0.68 -3.03 -3.18
C ALA A 354 2.08 -3.46 -2.67
N SER A 355 2.24 -4.73 -2.27
CA SER A 355 3.46 -5.32 -1.69
C SER A 355 4.34 -6.09 -2.68
N ILE A 356 3.77 -6.63 -3.76
CA ILE A 356 4.48 -7.45 -4.76
C ILE A 356 5.10 -6.54 -5.84
N GLY A 357 6.17 -7.00 -6.48
CA GLY A 357 6.84 -6.31 -7.60
C GLY A 357 7.58 -5.02 -7.27
N ARG A 358 7.39 -4.46 -6.07
CA ARG A 358 8.25 -3.43 -5.50
C ARG A 358 9.39 -4.11 -4.77
N THR A 359 10.64 -3.74 -5.01
CA THR A 359 11.71 -4.11 -4.08
C THR A 359 11.31 -3.67 -2.68
N ALA A 360 11.19 -4.63 -1.74
CA ALA A 360 11.07 -4.28 -0.33
C ALA A 360 12.32 -3.45 0.01
N ALA A 361 12.14 -2.19 0.42
CA ALA A 361 13.23 -1.20 0.50
C ALA A 361 14.42 -1.80 1.25
N SER A 362 15.51 -2.06 0.51
CA SER A 362 16.32 -3.29 0.59
C SER A 362 16.42 -3.91 1.98
N THR A 363 15.53 -4.87 2.30
CA THR A 363 15.46 -5.53 3.62
C THR A 363 16.55 -6.59 3.87
N LYS A 364 17.80 -6.26 3.54
CA LYS A 364 18.81 -6.34 4.61
C LYS A 364 18.31 -5.41 5.71
N ALA A 365 18.34 -5.80 6.97
CA ALA A 365 18.03 -4.85 8.04
C ALA A 365 19.13 -3.76 8.08
N ALA A 366 18.96 -2.70 7.28
CA ALA A 366 19.53 -1.39 7.53
C ALA A 366 18.88 -0.91 8.83
N ALA A 367 19.52 -1.26 9.97
CA ALA A 367 18.93 -1.30 11.30
C ALA A 367 18.13 -0.02 11.57
N ALA A 368 16.79 -0.15 11.52
CA ALA A 368 15.84 0.86 11.04
C ALA A 368 16.29 2.29 11.39
N THR A 369 16.95 2.95 10.42
CA THR A 369 18.02 3.95 10.65
C THR A 369 17.81 4.74 11.94
N THR A 370 18.42 4.25 13.02
CA THR A 370 18.11 4.73 14.36
C THR A 370 19.04 5.88 14.71
N LEU A 371 18.52 7.11 14.60
CA LEU A 371 19.24 8.32 15.00
C LEU A 371 19.02 8.51 16.51
N THR A 372 20.04 8.19 17.30
CA THR A 372 19.98 8.29 18.76
C THR A 372 20.13 9.76 19.21
N VAL A 373 19.16 10.25 19.97
CA VAL A 373 19.19 11.58 20.59
C VAL A 373 19.36 11.41 22.10
N ALA A 374 20.36 12.06 22.68
CA ALA A 374 20.59 12.06 24.12
C ALA A 374 21.21 13.40 24.57
N LYS A 375 20.51 14.13 25.43
CA LYS A 375 20.89 15.49 25.88
C LYS A 375 22.25 15.55 26.59
N ASP A 376 22.63 14.47 27.26
CA ASP A 376 23.93 14.26 27.93
C ASP A 376 25.09 14.03 26.94
N GLY A 377 24.81 13.78 25.66
CA GLY A 377 25.80 13.39 24.65
C GLY A 377 26.06 11.89 24.54
N SER A 378 25.30 11.03 25.22
CA SER A 378 25.42 9.56 25.12
C SER A 378 24.71 8.95 23.89
N GLY A 379 24.50 9.77 22.86
CA GLY A 379 23.85 9.45 21.58
C GLY A 379 24.39 10.34 20.46
N GLN A 380 24.08 9.99 19.21
CA GLN A 380 24.63 10.66 18.02
C GLN A 380 24.29 12.16 17.94
N TYR A 381 23.17 12.59 18.52
CA TYR A 381 22.71 13.97 18.54
C TYR A 381 22.32 14.40 19.95
N ARG A 382 22.55 15.67 20.31
CA ARG A 382 22.10 16.25 21.58
C ARG A 382 20.69 16.83 21.56
N THR A 383 20.14 17.06 20.37
CA THR A 383 18.82 17.67 20.14
C THR A 383 18.03 16.90 19.08
N VAL A 384 16.71 16.95 19.16
CA VAL A 384 15.79 16.27 18.25
C VAL A 384 15.85 16.90 16.86
N GLN A 385 15.91 18.24 16.76
CA GLN A 385 16.06 18.93 15.48
C GLN A 385 17.36 18.57 14.76
N ALA A 386 18.46 18.30 15.47
CA ALA A 386 19.71 17.88 14.84
C ALA A 386 19.58 16.50 14.17
N ALA A 387 18.85 15.56 14.80
CA ALA A 387 18.52 14.28 14.18
C ALA A 387 17.56 14.46 12.99
N VAL A 388 16.53 15.29 13.10
CA VAL A 388 15.62 15.63 11.98
C VAL A 388 16.39 16.28 10.81
N ASN A 389 17.40 17.10 11.10
CA ASN A 389 18.28 17.70 10.08
C ASN A 389 19.12 16.64 9.36
N ALA A 390 19.56 15.58 10.05
CA ALA A 390 20.35 14.49 9.49
C ALA A 390 19.56 13.46 8.65
N VAL A 391 18.22 13.38 8.79
CA VAL A 391 17.38 12.58 7.90
C VAL A 391 17.53 13.07 6.44
N PRO A 392 17.80 12.21 5.44
CA PRO A 392 17.92 12.65 4.05
C PRO A 392 16.66 13.34 3.51
N ALA A 393 16.84 14.23 2.52
CA ALA A 393 15.72 14.72 1.73
C ALA A 393 15.20 13.60 0.80
N ASN A 394 13.89 13.57 0.57
CA ASN A 394 13.17 12.53 -0.17
C ASN A 394 13.44 11.11 0.38
N ASN A 395 13.59 11.00 1.70
CA ASN A 395 13.85 9.79 2.45
C ASN A 395 12.90 8.62 2.06
N PRO A 396 13.39 7.51 1.45
CA PRO A 396 12.54 6.49 0.85
C PRO A 396 12.11 5.37 1.81
N SER A 397 12.55 5.39 3.07
CA SER A 397 12.29 4.33 4.05
C SER A 397 12.22 4.90 5.47
N ARG A 398 11.78 4.09 6.45
CA ARG A 398 11.50 4.61 7.79
C ARG A 398 12.77 4.89 8.60
N VAL A 399 12.91 6.12 9.09
CA VAL A 399 14.03 6.57 9.94
C VAL A 399 13.50 6.84 11.34
N VAL A 400 14.11 6.23 12.36
CA VAL A 400 13.64 6.30 13.75
C VAL A 400 14.56 7.19 14.56
N ILE A 401 14.07 8.36 14.96
CA ILE A 401 14.73 9.26 15.89
C ILE A 401 14.41 8.75 17.30
N ALA A 402 15.34 8.00 17.88
CA ALA A 402 15.21 7.37 19.18
C ALA A 402 15.74 8.31 20.27
N VAL A 403 14.82 8.94 20.99
CA VAL A 403 15.12 9.99 21.98
C VAL A 403 15.19 9.39 23.38
N LYS A 404 16.35 9.48 24.02
CA LYS A 404 16.54 9.03 25.40
C LYS A 404 15.79 9.92 26.39
N PRO A 405 15.40 9.41 27.58
CA PRO A 405 14.80 10.18 28.65
C PRO A 405 15.46 11.53 28.94
N GLY A 406 14.65 12.54 29.26
CA GLY A 406 15.05 13.91 29.52
C GLY A 406 14.09 14.95 28.92
N THR A 407 14.28 16.20 29.33
CA THR A 407 13.52 17.36 28.83
C THR A 407 14.33 18.13 27.80
N TYR A 408 13.86 18.12 26.55
CA TYR A 408 14.42 18.78 25.38
C TYR A 408 13.66 20.09 25.15
N ARG A 409 14.24 21.22 25.59
CA ARG A 409 13.65 22.54 25.33
C ARG A 409 14.13 23.06 23.98
N GLU A 410 13.39 22.72 22.93
CA GLU A 410 13.70 23.06 21.54
C GLU A 410 12.43 23.12 20.68
N LEU A 411 12.50 23.85 19.57
CA LEU A 411 11.49 23.81 18.51
C LEU A 411 11.90 22.76 17.48
N VAL A 412 10.97 21.88 17.09
CA VAL A 412 11.22 20.80 16.12
C VAL A 412 10.33 20.95 14.89
N LYS A 413 10.91 21.22 13.72
CA LYS A 413 10.24 21.18 12.42
C LYS A 413 10.72 19.98 11.60
N VAL A 414 9.77 19.12 11.22
CA VAL A 414 9.95 18.02 10.25
C VAL A 414 9.39 18.50 8.90
N PRO A 415 10.23 18.96 7.96
CA PRO A 415 9.79 19.54 6.69
C PRO A 415 9.24 18.49 5.72
N SER A 416 8.35 18.91 4.82
CA SER A 416 7.61 18.03 3.89
C SER A 416 8.49 17.13 3.01
N ASN A 417 9.71 17.55 2.70
CA ASN A 417 10.68 16.76 1.95
C ASN A 417 11.40 15.67 2.77
N LYS A 418 10.93 15.35 4.00
CA LYS A 418 11.49 14.28 4.85
C LYS A 418 10.40 13.30 5.33
N PRO A 419 9.74 12.57 4.41
CA PRO A 419 8.70 11.60 4.77
C PRO A 419 9.25 10.41 5.56
N HIS A 420 8.33 9.61 6.12
CA HIS A 420 8.63 8.36 6.84
C HIS A 420 9.52 8.53 8.09
N VAL A 421 9.51 9.71 8.74
CA VAL A 421 10.19 9.93 10.03
C VAL A 421 9.33 9.41 11.18
N THR A 422 9.96 8.74 12.14
CA THR A 422 9.37 8.38 13.44
C THR A 422 10.17 9.05 14.56
N ILE A 423 9.55 9.82 15.45
CA ILE A 423 10.19 10.28 16.69
C ILE A 423 9.66 9.41 17.84
N ARG A 424 10.55 8.68 18.52
CA ARG A 424 10.18 7.70 19.55
C ARG A 424 10.98 7.91 20.83
N GLY A 425 10.30 8.13 21.96
CA GLY A 425 10.95 8.13 23.28
C GLY A 425 11.35 6.72 23.68
N THR A 426 12.55 6.55 24.24
CA THR A 426 13.09 5.24 24.67
C THR A 426 12.94 4.98 26.18
N GLY A 427 12.15 5.79 26.88
CA GLY A 427 11.80 5.56 28.28
C GLY A 427 10.83 4.40 28.47
N SER A 428 10.69 3.92 29.71
CA SER A 428 9.64 2.94 30.07
C SER A 428 8.25 3.58 30.08
N SER A 429 8.18 4.91 30.17
CA SER A 429 6.98 5.71 30.08
C SER A 429 7.13 6.89 29.12
N ARG A 430 6.04 7.22 28.44
CA ARG A 430 5.89 8.43 27.61
C ARG A 430 6.14 9.75 28.35
N LYS A 431 6.18 9.75 29.69
CA LYS A 431 6.54 10.92 30.50
C LYS A 431 8.05 11.13 30.62
N ASP A 432 8.85 10.09 30.43
CA ASP A 432 10.30 10.11 30.65
C ASP A 432 11.03 10.99 29.62
N THR A 433 10.42 11.18 28.45
CA THR A 433 10.97 11.93 27.32
C THR A 433 10.01 13.06 26.95
N THR A 434 10.43 14.31 27.10
CA THR A 434 9.59 15.49 26.84
C THR A 434 10.26 16.46 25.88
N ILE A 435 9.58 16.83 24.79
CA ILE A 435 9.93 17.96 23.92
C ILE A 435 9.03 19.13 24.32
N VAL A 436 9.61 20.30 24.60
CA VAL A 436 8.88 21.45 25.18
C VAL A 436 9.37 22.80 24.66
N TYR A 437 8.44 23.73 24.40
CA TYR A 437 8.74 25.15 24.18
C TYR A 437 7.56 26.03 24.61
N ASN A 438 7.76 27.35 24.67
CA ASN A 438 6.79 28.31 25.22
C ASN A 438 6.39 29.43 24.24
N ASN A 439 6.39 29.15 22.93
CA ASN A 439 5.90 30.11 21.94
C ASN A 439 4.37 30.20 22.00
N ALA A 440 3.84 31.41 21.89
CA ALA A 440 2.44 31.69 21.61
C ALA A 440 2.28 32.45 20.29
N SER A 441 1.05 32.56 19.80
CA SER A 441 0.70 33.27 18.55
C SER A 441 1.17 34.72 18.54
N GLY A 442 1.10 35.40 19.69
CA GLY A 442 1.58 36.76 19.90
C GLY A 442 3.09 36.89 20.07
N THR A 443 3.83 35.80 20.30
CA THR A 443 5.28 35.87 20.56
C THR A 443 6.00 36.51 19.36
N PRO A 444 6.81 37.56 19.55
CA PRO A 444 7.57 38.18 18.47
C PRO A 444 8.57 37.19 17.85
N LYS A 445 8.67 37.19 16.51
CA LYS A 445 9.66 36.37 15.80
C LYS A 445 10.87 37.20 15.35
N PRO A 446 12.07 36.59 15.24
CA PRO A 446 13.20 37.22 14.56
C PRO A 446 12.81 37.67 13.14
N GLY A 447 13.18 38.90 12.78
CA GLY A 447 12.77 39.53 11.51
C GLY A 447 11.44 40.30 11.55
N GLY A 448 10.73 40.32 12.68
CA GLY A 448 9.56 41.18 12.91
C GLY A 448 8.21 40.49 12.69
N GLY A 449 7.16 41.09 13.26
CA GLY A 449 5.85 40.43 13.43
C GLY A 449 5.90 39.32 14.48
N THR A 450 4.87 38.47 14.50
CA THR A 450 4.75 37.37 15.46
C THR A 450 4.81 36.00 14.78
N TYR A 451 4.89 34.92 15.57
CA TYR A 451 4.81 33.54 15.09
C TYR A 451 3.43 33.18 14.52
N GLY A 452 2.34 33.69 15.10
CA GLY A 452 0.97 33.25 14.82
C GLY A 452 0.68 31.84 15.31
N THR A 453 -0.59 31.45 15.46
CA THR A 453 -0.99 30.13 16.02
C THR A 453 -0.26 28.97 15.35
N GLY A 454 -0.28 28.88 14.01
CA GLY A 454 0.38 27.78 13.30
C GLY A 454 1.91 27.77 13.42
N GLY A 455 2.53 28.91 13.75
CA GLY A 455 3.96 29.07 13.98
C GLY A 455 4.39 28.96 15.44
N SER A 456 3.45 28.93 16.41
CA SER A 456 3.76 28.76 17.83
C SER A 456 4.04 27.31 18.23
N ALA A 457 3.85 26.37 17.28
CA ALA A 457 4.05 24.94 17.44
C ALA A 457 5.44 24.55 17.97
N THR A 458 5.48 23.90 19.13
CA THR A 458 6.70 23.27 19.68
C THR A 458 7.23 22.18 18.74
N VAL A 459 6.33 21.35 18.20
CA VAL A 459 6.65 20.40 17.11
C VAL A 459 5.74 20.68 15.91
N ALA A 460 6.33 20.89 14.74
CA ALA A 460 5.63 21.12 13.47
C ALA A 460 6.00 20.03 12.45
N VAL A 461 5.01 19.27 12.00
CA VAL A 461 5.16 18.13 11.09
C VAL A 461 4.50 18.44 9.76
N GLU A 462 5.29 18.60 8.71
CA GLU A 462 4.83 18.82 7.32
C GLU A 462 5.07 17.59 6.42
N ALA A 463 5.65 16.52 6.98
CA ALA A 463 6.05 15.30 6.28
C ALA A 463 5.01 14.18 6.37
N ASP A 464 4.73 13.53 5.25
CA ASP A 464 3.80 12.40 5.16
C ASP A 464 4.36 11.13 5.82
N ASP A 465 3.44 10.23 6.22
CA ASP A 465 3.74 8.96 6.87
C ASP A 465 4.59 9.14 8.15
N PHE A 466 4.48 10.29 8.82
CA PHE A 466 5.17 10.60 10.08
C PHE A 466 4.58 9.82 11.27
N GLN A 467 5.43 9.50 12.26
CA GLN A 467 4.99 8.93 13.54
C GLN A 467 5.60 9.65 14.75
N ALA A 468 4.82 9.81 15.82
CA ALA A 468 5.33 10.13 17.15
C ALA A 468 4.90 9.04 18.13
N ARG A 469 5.84 8.51 18.94
CA ARG A 469 5.59 7.36 19.83
C ARG A 469 6.25 7.51 21.20
N ASN A 470 5.55 7.08 22.26
CA ASN A 470 6.08 6.94 23.62
C ASN A 470 6.87 8.17 24.15
N LEU A 471 6.31 9.37 23.97
CA LEU A 471 6.92 10.63 24.43
C LEU A 471 5.86 11.68 24.75
N THR A 472 6.29 12.78 25.37
CA THR A 472 5.47 13.96 25.63
C THR A 472 5.89 15.11 24.70
N ILE A 473 4.93 15.77 24.08
CA ILE A 473 5.10 17.05 23.39
C ILE A 473 4.27 18.08 24.16
N SER A 474 4.90 19.15 24.64
CA SER A 474 4.19 20.18 25.40
C SER A 474 4.49 21.57 24.86
N ASN A 475 3.48 22.44 24.82
CA ASN A 475 3.72 23.86 24.95
C ASN A 475 3.62 24.24 26.43
N ASP A 476 4.54 25.04 26.95
CA ASP A 476 4.54 25.54 28.34
C ASP A 476 4.53 27.08 28.42
N PHE A 477 3.85 27.72 27.46
CA PHE A 477 3.50 29.14 27.52
C PHE A 477 2.68 29.46 28.78
N ASP A 478 3.27 30.27 29.66
CA ASP A 478 2.67 30.71 30.92
C ASP A 478 1.70 31.89 30.65
N GLU A 479 0.44 31.60 30.33
CA GLU A 479 -0.61 32.61 30.15
C GLU A 479 -0.63 33.61 31.33
N ALA A 480 -0.52 33.14 32.58
CA ALA A 480 -0.65 33.99 33.77
C ALA A 480 0.45 35.06 33.86
N ARG A 481 1.69 34.73 33.47
CA ARG A 481 2.80 35.69 33.42
C ARG A 481 2.83 36.57 32.16
N ASN A 482 2.04 36.26 31.13
CA ASN A 482 2.12 36.90 29.81
C ASN A 482 0.85 37.67 29.40
N GLN A 483 0.01 38.09 30.36
CA GLN A 483 -1.26 38.82 30.11
C GLN A 483 -1.13 40.13 29.29
N SER A 484 0.07 40.67 29.10
CA SER A 484 0.33 41.81 28.21
C SER A 484 0.53 41.43 26.74
N LEU A 485 0.50 40.14 26.40
CA LEU A 485 0.77 39.61 25.07
C LEU A 485 -0.54 39.34 24.29
N ASN A 486 -0.79 40.10 23.22
CA ASN A 486 -1.92 39.82 22.34
C ASN A 486 -1.71 38.51 21.55
N GLY A 487 -2.40 37.44 21.95
CA GLY A 487 -2.44 36.16 21.23
C GLY A 487 -1.81 34.99 22.00
N HIS A 488 -2.55 34.44 22.97
CA HIS A 488 -2.10 33.35 23.85
C HIS A 488 -2.10 31.94 23.23
N GLN A 489 -2.50 31.77 21.96
CA GLN A 489 -2.63 30.47 21.32
C GLN A 489 -1.27 29.75 21.22
N ALA A 490 -1.12 28.61 21.89
CA ALA A 490 0.18 28.01 22.21
C ALA A 490 0.23 26.54 21.79
N VAL A 491 0.51 26.30 20.51
CA VAL A 491 0.45 24.95 19.92
C VAL A 491 1.60 24.08 20.45
N ALA A 492 1.28 22.88 20.92
CA ALA A 492 2.26 21.86 21.28
C ALA A 492 2.68 21.07 20.04
N LEU A 493 1.71 20.56 19.28
CA LEU A 493 1.94 19.80 18.04
C LEU A 493 1.06 20.34 16.91
N ARG A 494 1.68 20.67 15.77
CA ARG A 494 1.01 20.90 14.48
C ARG A 494 1.33 19.76 13.52
N THR A 495 0.30 19.18 12.90
CA THR A 495 0.42 18.32 11.71
C THR A 495 -0.03 19.10 10.47
N ALA A 496 0.57 18.84 9.32
CA ALA A 496 0.21 19.45 8.03
C ALA A 496 0.49 18.47 6.86
N ALA A 497 0.15 17.19 7.05
CA ALA A 497 0.58 16.07 6.21
C ALA A 497 -0.48 14.95 6.13
N ASP A 498 -0.28 13.95 5.27
CA ASP A 498 -1.12 12.73 5.25
C ASP A 498 -0.48 11.56 6.01
N LYS A 499 -1.32 10.65 6.52
CA LYS A 499 -0.94 9.43 7.24
C LYS A 499 -0.07 9.67 8.49
N VAL A 500 -0.40 10.70 9.28
CA VAL A 500 0.30 10.98 10.55
C VAL A 500 -0.25 10.09 11.67
N PHE A 501 0.60 9.26 12.28
CA PHE A 501 0.20 8.35 13.36
C PHE A 501 0.86 8.72 14.70
N LEU A 502 0.04 9.12 15.66
CA LEU A 502 0.42 9.53 17.00
C LEU A 502 0.01 8.44 18.01
N ASP A 503 0.97 7.64 18.48
CA ASP A 503 0.69 6.41 19.24
C ASP A 503 1.33 6.42 20.62
N GLY A 504 0.50 6.33 21.66
CA GLY A 504 0.98 6.26 23.04
C GLY A 504 1.76 7.50 23.50
N ILE A 505 1.41 8.69 23.00
CA ILE A 505 2.05 9.95 23.39
C ILE A 505 1.26 10.73 24.46
N ILE A 506 1.80 11.86 24.88
CA ILE A 506 1.07 12.96 25.53
C ILE A 506 1.24 14.21 24.68
N VAL A 507 0.16 14.92 24.37
CA VAL A 507 0.19 16.29 23.83
C VAL A 507 -0.44 17.22 24.86
N SER A 508 0.28 18.25 25.30
CA SER A 508 -0.12 19.07 26.45
C SER A 508 0.08 20.56 26.21
N GLY A 509 -0.88 21.37 26.65
CA GLY A 509 -0.81 22.83 26.59
C GLY A 509 -1.93 23.50 27.37
N ASP A 510 -2.43 24.61 26.83
CA ASP A 510 -3.60 25.34 27.32
C ASP A 510 -4.55 25.61 26.15
N GLN A 511 -4.49 26.79 25.55
CA GLN A 511 -5.24 27.15 24.35
C GLN A 511 -4.52 26.66 23.07
N ASP A 512 -5.30 26.13 22.11
CA ASP A 512 -4.85 25.72 20.76
C ASP A 512 -3.77 24.58 20.81
N THR A 513 -3.89 23.62 21.72
CA THR A 513 -2.81 22.63 22.00
C THR A 513 -2.42 21.73 20.81
N LEU A 514 -3.38 21.13 20.09
CA LEU A 514 -3.13 20.15 19.03
C LEU A 514 -3.77 20.60 17.70
N LEU A 515 -2.94 21.09 16.78
CA LEU A 515 -3.35 21.61 15.48
C LEU A 515 -3.26 20.53 14.39
N LEU A 516 -4.41 19.96 14.06
CA LEU A 516 -4.64 18.93 13.05
C LEU A 516 -4.92 19.59 11.70
N ASP A 517 -3.89 20.20 11.11
CA ASP A 517 -3.94 20.95 9.85
C ASP A 517 -3.54 20.07 8.64
N THR A 518 -3.70 20.60 7.43
CA THR A 518 -3.24 20.00 6.16
C THR A 518 -2.24 20.93 5.47
N ALA A 519 -1.45 20.44 4.52
CA ALA A 519 -0.49 21.29 3.81
C ALA A 519 -1.17 22.42 2.98
N SER A 520 -2.41 22.18 2.55
CA SER A 520 -3.28 23.15 1.86
C SER A 520 -4.75 22.74 2.01
N LYS A 521 -5.70 23.66 1.76
CA LYS A 521 -7.16 23.41 1.89
C LYS A 521 -7.65 22.27 0.98
N ASP A 522 -7.04 22.13 -0.19
CA ASP A 522 -7.34 21.13 -1.22
C ASP A 522 -6.60 19.79 -1.04
N ARG A 523 -5.51 19.72 -0.25
CA ARG A 523 -4.79 18.48 0.02
C ARG A 523 -5.42 17.68 1.17
N LEU A 524 -5.71 16.39 0.96
CA LEU A 524 -6.11 15.49 2.05
C LEU A 524 -4.94 15.34 3.06
N GLY A 525 -5.26 15.34 4.35
CA GLY A 525 -4.35 14.89 5.39
C GLY A 525 -5.12 14.07 6.42
N ARG A 526 -4.72 12.82 6.63
CA ARG A 526 -5.26 11.94 7.68
C ARG A 526 -4.35 11.93 8.90
N VAL A 527 -4.95 12.04 10.08
CA VAL A 527 -4.25 11.90 11.36
C VAL A 527 -4.95 10.86 12.21
N TYR A 528 -4.20 9.87 12.70
CA TYR A 528 -4.67 8.89 13.67
C TYR A 528 -3.95 9.11 15.00
N VAL A 529 -4.70 9.37 16.06
CA VAL A 529 -4.22 9.56 17.43
C VAL A 529 -4.77 8.40 18.25
N SER A 530 -3.89 7.53 18.73
CA SER A 530 -4.29 6.29 19.42
C SER A 530 -3.56 6.12 20.75
N ASN A 531 -4.24 5.49 21.72
CA ASN A 531 -3.68 5.14 23.03
C ASN A 531 -3.07 6.34 23.80
N SER A 532 -3.45 7.58 23.47
CA SER A 532 -2.72 8.81 23.79
C SER A 532 -3.41 9.69 24.84
N TYR A 533 -2.70 10.69 25.37
CA TYR A 533 -3.28 11.76 26.19
C TYR A 533 -3.26 13.07 25.40
N VAL A 534 -4.36 13.84 25.44
CA VAL A 534 -4.42 15.20 24.91
C VAL A 534 -4.97 16.13 25.99
N ILE A 535 -4.24 17.19 26.35
CA ILE A 535 -4.46 17.99 27.55
C ILE A 535 -4.50 19.47 27.20
N GLY A 536 -5.60 20.18 27.52
CA GLY A 536 -5.76 21.61 27.22
C GLY A 536 -7.04 22.23 27.76
N ASN A 537 -7.35 23.45 27.32
CA ASN A 537 -8.55 24.20 27.77
C ASN A 537 -9.42 24.74 26.60
N VAL A 538 -8.91 25.63 25.76
CA VAL A 538 -9.66 26.29 24.67
C VAL A 538 -9.21 25.76 23.32
N ASP A 539 -10.16 25.37 22.47
CA ASP A 539 -9.97 24.92 21.08
C ASP A 539 -8.83 23.90 20.92
N PHE A 540 -8.65 23.02 21.91
CA PHE A 540 -7.36 22.36 22.09
C PHE A 540 -7.13 21.14 21.18
N ILE A 541 -8.14 20.74 20.41
CA ILE A 541 -8.05 19.79 19.28
C ILE A 541 -8.73 20.44 18.06
N PHE A 542 -7.96 21.03 17.14
CA PHE A 542 -8.52 21.94 16.11
C PHE A 542 -7.84 21.80 14.75
N GLY A 543 -8.50 22.22 13.68
CA GLY A 543 -7.95 22.17 12.31
C GLY A 543 -8.81 21.44 11.27
N ARG A 544 -8.24 21.25 10.07
CA ARG A 544 -8.95 20.82 8.85
C ARG A 544 -8.58 19.42 8.33
N ALA A 545 -7.73 18.69 9.04
CA ALA A 545 -7.38 17.31 8.70
C ALA A 545 -8.57 16.37 8.96
N THR A 546 -8.61 15.25 8.23
CA THR A 546 -9.44 14.10 8.61
C THR A 546 -8.78 13.44 9.81
N ALA A 547 -9.28 13.71 11.01
CA ALA A 547 -8.67 13.29 12.26
C ALA A 547 -9.50 12.23 12.99
N VAL A 548 -8.81 11.25 13.57
CA VAL A 548 -9.42 10.27 14.48
C VAL A 548 -8.61 10.19 15.77
N VAL A 549 -9.26 10.46 16.90
CA VAL A 549 -8.75 10.29 18.27
C VAL A 549 -9.44 9.07 18.88
N ASP A 550 -8.73 7.94 18.93
CA ASP A 550 -9.24 6.63 19.35
C ASP A 550 -8.55 6.13 20.62
N LYS A 551 -9.28 5.40 21.49
CA LYS A 551 -8.75 4.75 22.70
C LYS A 551 -7.88 5.68 23.57
N SER A 552 -8.23 6.96 23.63
CA SER A 552 -7.38 8.02 24.18
C SER A 552 -8.06 8.73 25.36
N ILE A 553 -7.25 9.46 26.14
CA ILE A 553 -7.71 10.22 27.30
C ILE A 553 -7.57 11.72 27.00
N ILE A 554 -8.69 12.41 27.07
CA ILE A 554 -8.82 13.84 26.78
C ILE A 554 -8.99 14.54 28.12
N THR A 555 -7.97 15.25 28.57
CA THR A 555 -7.92 15.84 29.92
C THR A 555 -8.14 17.35 29.86
N LEU A 556 -9.27 17.77 30.43
CA LEU A 556 -9.70 19.15 30.56
C LEU A 556 -8.93 19.83 31.70
N LYS A 557 -8.41 21.02 31.42
CA LYS A 557 -7.59 21.81 32.33
C LYS A 557 -8.28 23.13 32.67
N LYS A 558 -8.15 23.61 33.92
CA LYS A 558 -8.55 24.97 34.31
C LYS A 558 -7.69 25.99 33.54
N ARG A 559 -8.28 27.12 33.15
CA ARG A 559 -7.53 28.25 32.58
C ARG A 559 -6.59 28.86 33.63
N TRP A 560 -5.65 29.69 33.17
CA TRP A 560 -4.63 30.35 34.00
C TRP A 560 -5.18 31.13 35.22
N ASN A 561 -6.41 31.64 35.13
CA ASN A 561 -7.12 32.36 36.20
C ASN A 561 -7.94 31.44 37.12
N GLY A 562 -7.72 30.12 37.05
CA GLY A 562 -8.46 29.10 37.80
C GLY A 562 -9.84 28.76 37.24
N THR A 563 -10.33 29.44 36.20
CA THR A 563 -11.69 29.18 35.69
C THR A 563 -11.79 27.86 34.92
N SER A 564 -12.85 27.11 35.21
CA SER A 564 -13.28 25.96 34.41
C SER A 564 -14.11 26.50 33.23
N ALA A 565 -13.50 26.64 32.05
CA ALA A 565 -14.18 27.05 30.83
C ALA A 565 -13.34 26.66 29.61
N GLY A 566 -13.97 26.06 28.59
CA GLY A 566 -13.25 25.63 27.40
C GLY A 566 -14.08 24.86 26.38
N TYR A 567 -13.38 24.43 25.31
CA TYR A 567 -13.95 23.78 24.13
C TYR A 567 -12.97 22.68 23.70
N ILE A 568 -13.44 21.45 23.54
CA ILE A 568 -12.55 20.32 23.18
C ILE A 568 -12.14 20.40 21.71
N THR A 569 -13.10 20.52 20.79
CA THR A 569 -12.82 20.61 19.36
C THR A 569 -13.13 21.97 18.72
N ALA A 570 -12.31 22.35 17.75
CA ALA A 570 -12.57 23.48 16.84
C ALA A 570 -12.22 23.09 15.38
N PRO A 571 -13.00 22.19 14.75
CA PRO A 571 -12.78 21.77 13.37
C PRO A 571 -12.92 22.93 12.37
N SER A 572 -12.14 22.89 11.29
CA SER A 572 -12.15 23.88 10.18
C SER A 572 -12.16 23.19 8.80
N THR A 573 -12.90 22.10 8.68
CA THR A 573 -12.96 21.24 7.49
C THR A 573 -13.77 21.81 6.32
N ALA A 574 -13.47 21.35 5.11
CA ALA A 574 -14.33 21.55 3.95
C ALA A 574 -15.45 20.49 3.90
N ALA A 575 -16.59 20.83 3.30
CA ALA A 575 -17.80 19.98 3.27
C ALA A 575 -17.57 18.57 2.72
N ASN A 576 -16.74 18.42 1.68
CA ASN A 576 -16.42 17.14 1.07
C ASN A 576 -15.40 16.28 1.86
N ARG A 577 -15.20 16.55 3.15
CA ARG A 577 -14.23 15.86 4.02
C ARG A 577 -14.87 15.42 5.33
N LYS A 578 -14.26 14.39 5.94
CA LYS A 578 -14.50 14.02 7.33
C LYS A 578 -13.73 14.99 8.27
N GLY A 579 -14.29 15.26 9.44
CA GLY A 579 -13.82 16.25 10.42
C GLY A 579 -12.82 15.75 11.46
N ILE A 580 -13.17 15.97 12.73
CA ILE A 580 -12.54 15.34 13.89
C ILE A 580 -13.48 14.27 14.49
N LEU A 581 -13.03 13.02 14.54
CA LEU A 581 -13.71 11.92 15.24
C LEU A 581 -13.02 11.70 16.59
N ILE A 582 -13.80 11.70 17.67
CA ILE A 582 -13.37 11.17 18.97
C ILE A 582 -14.12 9.84 19.15
N ALA A 583 -13.39 8.74 19.27
CA ALA A 583 -13.94 7.38 19.33
C ALA A 583 -13.38 6.61 20.53
N ASN A 584 -14.23 5.78 21.16
CA ASN A 584 -13.83 4.77 22.17
C ASN A 584 -12.93 5.34 23.29
N SER A 585 -13.10 6.61 23.64
CA SER A 585 -12.17 7.41 24.45
C SER A 585 -12.75 7.80 25.81
N THR A 586 -12.02 8.57 26.61
CA THR A 586 -12.51 9.13 27.88
C THR A 586 -12.17 10.62 28.00
N VAL A 587 -13.16 11.44 28.37
CA VAL A 587 -13.02 12.88 28.64
C VAL A 587 -13.11 13.13 30.15
N ASN A 588 -12.01 13.55 30.78
CA ASN A 588 -11.89 13.74 32.23
C ASN A 588 -11.19 15.07 32.57
N GLY A 589 -11.07 15.42 33.85
CA GLY A 589 -10.29 16.58 34.30
C GLY A 589 -10.70 17.08 35.68
N ASP A 590 -9.80 17.78 36.36
CA ASP A 590 -10.12 18.57 37.56
C ASP A 590 -10.70 19.93 37.11
N VAL A 591 -11.97 19.91 36.70
CA VAL A 591 -12.74 21.06 36.23
C VAL A 591 -14.18 20.96 36.73
N SER A 592 -14.85 22.11 36.83
CA SER A 592 -16.23 22.20 37.33
C SER A 592 -17.22 21.46 36.42
N ALA A 593 -18.32 20.95 36.98
CA ALA A 593 -19.40 20.36 36.19
C ALA A 593 -20.04 21.38 35.24
N GLY A 594 -20.55 20.92 34.09
CA GLY A 594 -21.28 21.74 33.10
C GLY A 594 -20.47 22.93 32.54
N SER A 595 -19.15 22.83 32.47
CA SER A 595 -18.25 23.96 32.18
C SER A 595 -17.57 23.92 30.79
N PHE A 596 -17.48 22.76 30.16
CA PHE A 596 -16.88 22.57 28.83
C PHE A 596 -17.91 22.27 27.74
N TYR A 597 -17.62 22.75 26.53
CA TYR A 597 -18.26 22.33 25.28
C TYR A 597 -17.45 21.19 24.64
N LEU A 598 -18.13 20.26 23.95
CA LEU A 598 -17.48 19.28 23.09
C LEU A 598 -16.83 19.98 21.87
N GLY A 599 -17.40 21.08 21.36
CA GLY A 599 -16.74 21.86 20.32
C GLY A 599 -17.54 23.02 19.74
N ARG A 600 -16.96 23.69 18.74
CA ARG A 600 -17.50 24.86 18.02
C ARG A 600 -16.95 25.01 16.58
N PRO A 601 -17.62 25.73 15.66
CA PRO A 601 -17.29 25.74 14.23
C PRO A 601 -16.18 26.74 13.86
N TRP A 602 -14.94 26.28 13.63
CA TRP A 602 -13.86 27.19 13.27
C TRP A 602 -13.83 27.48 11.77
N HIS A 603 -14.60 28.47 11.33
CA HIS A 603 -14.45 29.05 9.99
C HIS A 603 -13.15 29.86 9.91
N ALA A 604 -12.04 29.16 9.64
CA ALA A 604 -10.69 29.72 9.64
C ALA A 604 -10.58 30.90 8.66
N GLY A 605 -10.28 32.10 9.16
CA GLY A 605 -10.22 33.33 8.38
C GLY A 605 -11.58 33.92 7.98
N GLY A 606 -12.69 33.44 8.55
CA GLY A 606 -14.05 33.84 8.15
C GLY A 606 -14.57 33.09 6.90
N ASP A 607 -13.95 31.97 6.55
CA ASP A 607 -14.25 31.21 5.34
C ASP A 607 -15.59 30.46 5.44
N ALA A 608 -16.65 31.10 4.96
CA ALA A 608 -18.02 30.58 4.88
C ALA A 608 -18.20 29.41 3.88
N SER A 609 -17.14 28.96 3.19
CA SER A 609 -17.17 27.74 2.35
C SER A 609 -16.62 26.49 3.06
N LEU A 610 -16.26 26.63 4.34
CA LEU A 610 -16.00 25.52 5.23
C LEU A 610 -17.31 24.95 5.76
N ASP A 611 -17.24 23.68 6.15
CA ASP A 611 -18.27 22.93 6.88
C ASP A 611 -17.51 22.09 7.94
N PRO A 612 -17.20 22.73 9.08
CA PRO A 612 -16.73 22.08 10.29
C PRO A 612 -17.48 20.79 10.67
N GLN A 613 -16.72 19.73 10.98
CA GLN A 613 -17.30 18.48 11.50
C GLN A 613 -16.62 18.03 12.79
N THR A 614 -17.43 17.66 13.79
CA THR A 614 -16.99 16.81 14.91
C THR A 614 -18.01 15.72 15.16
N THR A 615 -17.52 14.49 15.39
CA THR A 615 -18.33 13.39 15.88
C THR A 615 -17.66 12.81 17.13
N VAL A 616 -18.41 12.70 18.23
CA VAL A 616 -17.93 12.06 19.46
C VAL A 616 -18.73 10.78 19.67
N ARG A 617 -18.07 9.62 19.61
CA ARG A 617 -18.73 8.31 19.69
C ARG A 617 -18.11 7.34 20.68
N ASN A 618 -18.94 6.45 21.24
CA ASN A 618 -18.57 5.38 22.16
C ASN A 618 -17.67 5.86 23.34
N THR A 619 -17.81 7.12 23.73
CA THR A 619 -16.83 7.82 24.58
C THR A 619 -17.43 8.13 25.95
N ASN A 620 -16.62 7.93 27.00
CA ASN A 620 -16.98 8.26 28.37
C ASN A 620 -16.83 9.77 28.60
N LEU A 621 -17.92 10.46 28.92
CA LEU A 621 -17.97 11.89 29.18
C LEU A 621 -18.15 12.12 30.68
N SER A 622 -17.18 12.80 31.31
CA SER A 622 -17.32 13.29 32.68
C SER A 622 -18.35 14.43 32.79
N ALA A 623 -18.84 14.69 34.02
CA ALA A 623 -19.81 15.74 34.32
C ALA A 623 -19.38 17.17 33.94
N ALA A 624 -18.13 17.37 33.50
CA ALA A 624 -17.62 18.63 32.97
C ALA A 624 -18.34 19.11 31.69
N ILE A 625 -18.93 18.21 30.92
CA ILE A 625 -19.60 18.54 29.65
C ILE A 625 -20.95 19.23 29.89
N LYS A 626 -21.24 20.28 29.11
CA LYS A 626 -22.51 21.00 29.11
C LYS A 626 -23.67 20.16 28.54
N SER A 627 -24.87 20.37 29.06
CA SER A 627 -26.12 19.79 28.53
C SER A 627 -26.41 20.23 27.09
N THR A 628 -25.98 21.45 26.71
CA THR A 628 -25.83 21.90 25.32
C THR A 628 -24.34 21.87 24.95
N PRO A 629 -23.81 20.76 24.43
CA PRO A 629 -22.36 20.56 24.28
C PRO A 629 -21.74 21.30 23.09
N TRP A 630 -22.53 21.91 22.21
CA TRP A 630 -22.07 22.65 21.03
C TRP A 630 -22.41 24.14 21.16
N THR A 631 -21.60 25.00 20.55
CA THR A 631 -21.82 26.46 20.58
C THR A 631 -21.17 27.16 19.38
N ASP A 632 -21.60 28.38 19.12
CA ASP A 632 -21.21 29.18 17.95
C ASP A 632 -19.78 29.75 18.07
N MET A 633 -19.21 30.17 16.94
CA MET A 633 -17.88 30.78 16.90
C MET A 633 -17.80 31.89 15.83
N SER A 634 -17.32 33.07 16.23
CA SER A 634 -17.03 34.19 15.31
C SER A 634 -18.16 34.61 14.36
N GLY A 635 -19.43 34.38 14.75
CA GLY A 635 -20.63 34.68 13.95
C GLY A 635 -21.20 33.51 13.14
N PHE A 636 -20.52 32.35 13.12
CA PHE A 636 -21.00 31.12 12.48
C PHE A 636 -21.71 30.22 13.50
N SER A 637 -22.88 29.70 13.14
CA SER A 637 -23.66 28.84 14.03
C SER A 637 -23.28 27.38 13.86
N TRP A 638 -23.15 26.65 14.97
CA TRP A 638 -22.78 25.23 14.91
C TRP A 638 -23.87 24.34 14.27
N LYS A 639 -25.08 24.88 14.08
CA LYS A 639 -26.25 24.15 13.54
C LYS A 639 -26.29 24.10 12.02
N ASP A 640 -25.50 24.94 11.38
CA ASP A 640 -25.31 24.93 9.92
C ASP A 640 -24.23 23.90 9.50
N ASP A 641 -23.58 23.26 10.49
CA ASP A 641 -22.42 22.39 10.39
C ASP A 641 -22.64 20.98 10.96
N ARG A 642 -21.68 20.07 10.73
CA ARG A 642 -21.82 18.63 11.04
C ARG A 642 -21.28 18.26 12.43
N PHE A 643 -21.96 18.71 13.48
CA PHE A 643 -21.68 18.29 14.86
C PHE A 643 -22.64 17.18 15.31
N ALA A 644 -22.13 16.09 15.92
CA ALA A 644 -22.95 14.96 16.37
C ALA A 644 -22.32 14.08 17.47
N GLU A 645 -23.16 13.31 18.17
CA GLU A 645 -22.76 12.25 19.12
C GLU A 645 -23.32 10.86 18.76
N TYR A 646 -22.70 9.78 19.26
CA TYR A 646 -23.24 8.42 19.13
C TYR A 646 -22.76 7.48 20.24
N GLY A 647 -23.67 6.85 21.00
CA GLY A 647 -23.29 5.84 22.01
C GLY A 647 -22.37 6.35 23.14
N ASN A 648 -22.35 7.67 23.40
CA ASN A 648 -21.59 8.23 24.52
C ASN A 648 -22.27 7.93 25.85
N TYR A 649 -21.48 7.80 26.91
CA TYR A 649 -21.93 7.42 28.25
C TYR A 649 -21.18 8.22 29.33
N GLY A 650 -21.52 8.02 30.61
CA GLY A 650 -20.97 8.79 31.72
C GLY A 650 -21.77 10.06 32.03
N ALA A 651 -21.39 10.77 33.10
CA ALA A 651 -22.18 11.87 33.67
C ALA A 651 -22.27 13.15 32.82
N GLY A 652 -21.49 13.25 31.73
CA GLY A 652 -21.60 14.30 30.71
C GLY A 652 -22.39 13.89 29.46
N ALA A 653 -22.80 12.63 29.35
CA ALA A 653 -23.72 12.17 28.32
C ALA A 653 -25.15 12.65 28.62
N GLY A 654 -26.02 12.64 27.63
CA GLY A 654 -27.41 13.10 27.75
C GLY A 654 -28.27 12.62 26.60
N PRO A 655 -29.60 12.89 26.65
CA PRO A 655 -30.51 12.52 25.57
C PRO A 655 -30.30 13.39 24.32
N ALA A 656 -30.63 12.83 23.16
CA ALA A 656 -30.63 13.54 21.89
C ALA A 656 -31.63 14.72 21.92
N SER A 657 -31.23 15.86 21.33
CA SER A 657 -32.10 17.05 21.20
C SER A 657 -31.66 17.96 20.05
N THR A 658 -32.43 19.00 19.76
CA THR A 658 -32.08 20.06 18.79
C THR A 658 -30.84 20.88 19.17
N ASN A 659 -30.35 20.75 20.42
CA ASN A 659 -29.09 21.33 20.88
C ASN A 659 -28.03 20.26 21.22
N ARG A 660 -28.34 18.98 20.95
CA ARG A 660 -27.48 17.81 21.17
C ARG A 660 -27.83 16.72 20.14
N PRO A 661 -27.51 16.91 18.85
CA PRO A 661 -27.82 15.93 17.80
C PRO A 661 -27.06 14.62 18.01
N HIS A 662 -27.78 13.51 17.93
CA HIS A 662 -27.19 12.16 17.92
C HIS A 662 -27.36 11.55 16.53
N LEU A 663 -26.38 10.74 16.10
CA LEU A 663 -26.48 9.90 14.92
C LEU A 663 -27.45 8.74 15.19
N SER A 664 -28.17 8.30 14.17
CA SER A 664 -28.78 6.96 14.17
C SER A 664 -27.75 5.88 13.87
N ASP A 665 -28.06 4.62 14.22
CA ASP A 665 -27.16 3.47 13.99
C ASP A 665 -26.72 3.36 12.52
N ALA A 666 -27.64 3.61 11.58
CA ALA A 666 -27.35 3.61 10.14
C ALA A 666 -26.41 4.76 9.71
N GLN A 667 -26.46 5.92 10.37
CA GLN A 667 -25.51 7.00 10.15
C GLN A 667 -24.15 6.67 10.79
N ALA A 668 -24.14 6.11 12.00
CA ALA A 668 -22.93 5.74 12.74
C ALA A 668 -22.14 4.61 12.08
N ALA A 669 -22.82 3.66 11.42
CA ALA A 669 -22.22 2.58 10.62
C ALA A 669 -21.41 3.06 9.39
N ASN A 670 -21.49 4.35 9.04
CA ASN A 670 -20.69 5.01 8.00
C ASN A 670 -19.71 6.06 8.61
N GLN A 671 -19.48 5.95 9.93
CA GLN A 671 -18.62 6.81 10.74
C GLN A 671 -17.74 5.98 11.69
N GLU A 672 -17.35 4.77 11.28
CA GLU A 672 -16.36 3.94 12.00
C GLU A 672 -14.93 4.48 11.79
N VAL A 673 -14.01 4.09 12.67
CA VAL A 673 -12.58 4.45 12.57
C VAL A 673 -12.01 4.11 11.18
N ALA A 674 -12.41 2.97 10.59
CA ALA A 674 -11.97 2.55 9.26
C ALA A 674 -12.42 3.49 8.13
N ASP A 675 -13.65 4.00 8.18
CA ASP A 675 -14.22 4.90 7.16
C ASP A 675 -13.45 6.23 7.12
N TRP A 676 -13.09 6.72 8.29
CA TRP A 676 -12.36 7.98 8.46
C TRP A 676 -10.88 7.87 8.07
N LEU A 677 -10.26 6.69 8.26
CA LEU A 677 -8.90 6.43 7.76
C LEU A 677 -8.88 6.14 6.25
N ALA A 678 -10.03 5.86 5.63
CA ALA A 678 -10.20 5.68 4.18
C ALA A 678 -9.18 4.69 3.57
N GLY A 679 -9.19 3.45 4.08
CA GLY A 679 -8.32 2.36 3.60
C GLY A 679 -6.84 2.46 4.01
N TRP A 680 -6.45 3.47 4.79
CA TRP A 680 -5.13 3.49 5.44
C TRP A 680 -5.19 2.67 6.73
N THR A 681 -4.28 1.70 6.86
CA THR A 681 -4.06 0.93 8.10
C THR A 681 -2.76 1.43 8.76
N PRO A 682 -2.83 2.20 9.86
CA PRO A 682 -1.65 2.69 10.56
C PRO A 682 -0.93 1.53 11.27
N SER A 683 0.37 1.38 11.01
CA SER A 683 1.23 0.38 11.67
C SER A 683 2.35 1.04 12.45
N ALA A 684 2.58 0.58 13.67
CA ALA A 684 3.62 1.08 14.56
C ALA A 684 5.03 0.68 14.10
N SER A 685 6.03 1.50 14.44
CA SER A 685 7.46 1.28 14.12
C SER A 685 8.40 1.37 15.31
#